data_AF-A0A1E7FU26-F1
#
_entry.id   AF-A0A1E7FU26-F1
#
_cell.length_a   1.000
_cell.length_b   1.000
_cell.length_c   1.000
_cell.angle_alpha   90.00
_cell.angle_beta   90.00
_cell.angle_gamma   90.00
#
_symmetry.space_group_name_H-M   'P 1'
#
loop_
_entity.id
_entity.type
_entity.pdbx_description
1 polymer ?
#
loop_
_entity_poly.entity_id
_entity_poly.type
_entity_poly.pdbx_seq_one_letter_code
_entity_poly.pdbx_strand_id
1 'polypeptide(L)'
;MTHRYGQSNNSLDNGNNHMHRGGGNENGENGRNTNANGSYGNNSSSSCYDQSYFYKLQEVPQWDALHNAAAEFHCDEKLHLRHLCNDTARCSGLTAVHVSTWASSSSSLLSGGTGGGTGTNGGGVCKDCTNISSSSSAQQLGLMASSSYDDGTILNINDDTGDDISPHQQEVYYNNNQNQNQNNNSNSSLDIIDEIVPNDQNKQLLQSRPFDRSKIVLDYSRQQVTGETMELLFDLADAVQFTERREAFRNGEHVNVTENKPVLHHLLRMPKGYDYHKIALSPSTSSSLSPGTVRDMSMGSQSSFSSFSSNGGGGKTLPTTMPSAGQYASRNSTTAIPPPVDDALQAIHDVRDQIETFSHQIRSGEQHSRGVTNKRITDTIVVSSSGGMHIGTEFIHKALSADSRASQAAEGRNLHFLSNVDPVDTFLETCDLDPECTLVVVVSKDFSTSIELSNFRSIRQWLNSKLCTAIIDENNNNNNIDGTSTTSATTAPPTINRTRRRGESEISERHIVAVTCVDSTQSLGIPETNIFRIWDWIIGRFSVTSAVGILPLSLQYSYEIVTEVLNGAHDMDEHFFNAPLRDNIPVLLGLLGVWNSTFMGYTTRALIPYSVALSKLSPYVSLVDMESNGKRVAIDGSELIHPAGEINLGEPGGNTNHPFFQLMHQGRVIPADFIGFMESPRPLEPLPGEAVSNHDELMSYFFGQPDALAYGKELMDLVQEGVPPGLREHMVFSGNRPSSSILLTRLDPFSIGQLVALYEHRTAVQGFLWGINSFDQFGIELGRTMSSKIRYQLAASRRTGATVQGFNQSTSSLLEIYLAHGKQNA
;
A
#
# COMPACT_ATOMS: atom_id res chain seq x y z
N MET A 1 38.77 -18.07 26.49
CA MET A 1 40.16 -17.71 26.82
C MET A 1 40.95 -17.49 25.53
N THR A 2 42.08 -16.80 25.60
CA THR A 2 43.03 -16.47 24.51
C THR A 2 43.55 -17.73 23.79
N HIS A 3 43.88 -17.71 22.49
CA HIS A 3 45.09 -17.06 21.96
C HIS A 3 45.07 -16.70 20.45
N ARG A 4 45.96 -15.77 20.08
CA ARG A 4 46.36 -15.38 18.70
C ARG A 4 47.84 -15.76 18.45
N TYR A 5 48.30 -15.44 17.23
CA TYR A 5 49.67 -15.50 16.66
C TYR A 5 50.02 -16.80 15.92
N GLY A 6 50.74 -16.76 14.78
CA GLY A 6 51.30 -15.59 14.07
C GLY A 6 51.72 -15.89 12.61
N GLN A 7 52.17 -14.86 11.89
CA GLN A 7 52.64 -14.96 10.49
C GLN A 7 54.09 -15.45 10.38
N SER A 8 54.47 -16.14 9.30
CA SER A 8 55.36 -15.57 8.25
C SER A 8 55.88 -16.60 7.21
N ASN A 9 56.03 -16.09 5.98
CA ASN A 9 56.86 -16.47 4.82
C ASN A 9 57.74 -17.75 4.86
N ASN A 10 57.71 -18.52 3.77
CA ASN A 10 58.81 -18.45 2.78
C ASN A 10 58.45 -19.00 1.39
N SER A 11 59.35 -18.76 0.42
CA SER A 11 59.20 -19.00 -1.03
C SER A 11 59.80 -20.31 -1.53
N LEU A 12 59.56 -20.67 -2.81
CA LEU A 12 60.63 -20.94 -3.80
C LEU A 12 60.13 -21.16 -5.25
N ASP A 13 61.11 -21.11 -6.17
CA ASP A 13 61.22 -21.73 -7.51
C ASP A 13 60.59 -21.16 -8.82
N ASN A 14 61.46 -20.40 -9.51
CA ASN A 14 62.00 -20.65 -10.88
C ASN A 14 61.20 -20.38 -12.18
N GLY A 15 61.84 -19.60 -13.08
CA GLY A 15 61.46 -19.38 -14.48
C GLY A 15 62.35 -18.38 -15.24
N ASN A 16 63.30 -18.85 -16.06
CA ASN A 16 64.20 -18.04 -16.91
C ASN A 16 63.48 -17.45 -18.16
N ASN A 17 64.00 -16.55 -19.03
CA ASN A 17 65.39 -16.08 -19.27
C ASN A 17 65.43 -14.77 -20.11
N HIS A 18 66.58 -14.05 -20.12
CA HIS A 18 67.10 -13.12 -21.17
C HIS A 18 66.19 -11.95 -21.69
N MET A 19 66.64 -10.72 -22.03
CA MET A 19 67.92 -9.98 -22.09
C MET A 19 67.57 -8.45 -22.12
N HIS A 20 68.41 -7.41 -22.32
CA HIS A 20 69.79 -7.29 -22.84
C HIS A 20 70.61 -6.17 -22.11
N ARG A 21 70.94 -5.04 -22.79
CA ARG A 21 71.66 -3.82 -22.33
C ARG A 21 71.21 -2.61 -23.20
N GLY A 22 71.38 -1.33 -22.85
CA GLY A 22 71.84 -0.68 -21.60
C GLY A 22 72.68 0.61 -21.82
N GLY A 23 72.52 1.63 -20.95
CA GLY A 23 73.33 2.89 -20.89
C GLY A 23 72.87 4.03 -21.83
N GLY A 24 73.13 5.32 -21.55
CA GLY A 24 73.75 5.96 -20.38
C GLY A 24 73.92 7.50 -20.54
N ASN A 25 74.40 8.18 -19.48
CA ASN A 25 74.66 9.64 -19.32
C ASN A 25 73.41 10.55 -19.17
N GLU A 26 73.32 11.57 -18.30
CA GLU A 26 74.27 12.60 -17.78
C GLU A 26 74.60 13.73 -18.79
N ASN A 27 74.72 15.02 -18.42
CA ASN A 27 74.46 15.75 -17.17
C ASN A 27 74.24 17.26 -17.49
N GLY A 28 73.63 18.07 -16.60
CA GLY A 28 73.51 19.52 -16.80
C GLY A 28 72.61 20.27 -15.80
N GLU A 29 73.15 21.22 -15.05
CA GLU A 29 72.50 21.87 -13.89
C GLU A 29 72.09 23.35 -14.11
N ASN A 30 71.30 23.86 -13.15
CA ASN A 30 71.12 25.28 -12.75
C ASN A 30 70.31 26.21 -13.68
N GLY A 31 69.33 26.99 -13.19
CA GLY A 31 68.75 27.06 -11.82
C GLY A 31 67.90 28.32 -11.58
N ARG A 32 67.17 28.37 -10.44
CA ARG A 32 66.19 29.42 -10.00
C ARG A 32 64.87 29.40 -10.81
N ASN A 33 63.71 29.85 -10.30
CA ASN A 33 63.40 30.59 -9.07
C ASN A 33 62.03 30.19 -8.44
N THR A 34 61.66 30.81 -7.32
CA THR A 34 60.49 30.50 -6.44
C THR A 34 59.11 30.98 -6.90
N ASN A 35 58.06 30.27 -6.43
CA ASN A 35 56.70 30.71 -6.07
C ASN A 35 55.82 31.52 -7.06
N ALA A 36 54.66 30.94 -7.41
CA ALA A 36 53.34 31.51 -7.09
C ALA A 36 52.21 30.48 -7.32
N ASN A 37 51.14 30.53 -6.53
CA ASN A 37 49.94 29.70 -6.75
C ASN A 37 49.07 30.27 -7.87
N GLY A 38 48.55 29.41 -8.75
CA GLY A 38 47.50 29.73 -9.71
C GLY A 38 46.39 28.68 -9.65
N SER A 39 45.17 29.11 -9.32
CA SER A 39 44.02 28.20 -9.20
C SER A 39 43.53 27.73 -10.57
N TYR A 40 43.49 26.42 -10.80
CA TYR A 40 42.80 25.84 -11.95
C TYR A 40 41.32 25.62 -11.59
N GLY A 41 40.43 26.36 -12.26
CA GLY A 41 38.99 26.27 -12.02
C GLY A 41 38.40 24.95 -12.51
N ASN A 42 37.75 24.20 -11.61
CA ASN A 42 36.95 23.04 -11.96
C ASN A 42 35.65 23.47 -12.66
N ASN A 43 35.61 23.41 -13.99
CA ASN A 43 34.35 23.35 -14.73
C ASN A 43 33.82 21.90 -14.72
N SER A 44 33.38 21.44 -13.55
CA SER A 44 32.60 20.20 -13.41
C SER A 44 31.13 20.48 -13.73
N SER A 45 30.71 20.23 -14.96
CA SER A 45 29.31 20.29 -15.39
C SER A 45 28.53 19.10 -14.81
N SER A 46 28.14 19.18 -13.55
CA SER A 46 27.53 18.08 -12.80
C SER A 46 26.43 18.56 -11.84
N SER A 47 25.22 18.78 -12.37
CA SER A 47 23.97 18.73 -11.60
C SER A 47 22.83 18.39 -12.55
N CYS A 48 22.38 17.12 -12.56
CA CYS A 48 21.17 16.67 -13.26
C CYS A 48 19.99 16.49 -12.30
N TYR A 49 20.15 16.91 -11.05
CA TYR A 49 19.15 16.89 -9.99
C TYR A 49 18.98 18.31 -9.47
N ASP A 50 17.75 18.68 -9.11
CA ASP A 50 17.49 19.93 -8.41
C ASP A 50 17.95 19.79 -6.95
N GLN A 51 18.64 20.81 -6.45
CA GLN A 51 19.21 20.81 -5.11
C GLN A 51 18.22 21.24 -4.02
N SER A 52 17.04 21.75 -4.39
CA SER A 52 15.92 22.01 -3.46
C SER A 52 15.49 20.77 -2.68
N TYR A 53 15.62 19.57 -3.26
CA TYR A 53 15.20 18.32 -2.65
C TYR A 53 16.21 17.69 -1.68
N PHE A 54 17.36 18.31 -1.42
CA PHE A 54 18.40 17.79 -0.53
C PHE A 54 18.46 18.49 0.83
N TYR A 55 18.34 17.71 1.91
CA TYR A 55 18.70 18.09 3.28
C TYR A 55 19.36 16.89 3.98
N LYS A 56 19.89 17.11 5.19
CA LYS A 56 20.26 16.02 6.10
C LYS A 56 19.60 16.23 7.46
N LEU A 57 18.96 15.19 7.96
CA LEU A 57 18.20 15.24 9.21
C LEU A 57 19.07 15.55 10.43
N GLN A 58 20.33 15.13 10.43
CA GLN A 58 21.30 15.45 11.49
C GLN A 58 21.73 16.92 11.53
N GLU A 59 21.42 17.71 10.50
CA GLU A 59 21.73 19.14 10.45
C GLU A 59 20.50 19.99 10.86
N VAL A 60 19.40 19.34 11.29
CA VAL A 60 18.14 19.94 11.75
C VAL A 60 18.05 19.90 13.29
N PRO A 61 18.04 21.04 14.02
CA PRO A 61 18.06 21.06 15.49
C PRO A 61 16.89 20.33 16.18
N GLN A 62 15.73 20.26 15.53
CA GLN A 62 14.55 19.55 16.00
C GLN A 62 14.78 18.04 16.14
N TRP A 63 15.73 17.48 15.39
CA TRP A 63 16.08 16.06 15.44
C TRP A 63 16.60 15.63 16.82
N ASP A 64 17.55 16.39 17.37
CA ASP A 64 18.09 16.14 18.71
C ASP A 64 17.04 16.40 19.80
N ALA A 65 16.17 17.41 19.62
CA ALA A 65 15.06 17.67 20.54
C ALA A 65 14.08 16.49 20.61
N LEU A 66 13.70 15.91 19.46
CA LEU A 66 12.83 14.73 19.40
C LEU A 66 13.48 13.48 20.00
N HIS A 67 14.79 13.27 19.82
CA HIS A 67 15.49 12.17 20.51
C HIS A 67 15.53 12.36 22.03
N ASN A 68 15.71 13.59 22.52
CA ASN A 68 15.64 13.87 23.96
C ASN A 68 14.23 13.61 24.53
N ALA A 69 13.18 14.08 23.84
CA ALA A 69 11.79 13.82 24.22
C ALA A 69 11.48 12.31 24.25
N ALA A 70 11.95 11.52 23.28
CA ALA A 70 11.77 10.07 23.26
C ALA A 70 12.47 9.38 24.45
N ALA A 71 13.65 9.86 24.85
CA ALA A 71 14.34 9.36 26.04
C ALA A 71 13.55 9.62 27.33
N GLU A 72 12.83 10.74 27.44
CA GLU A 72 11.94 11.03 28.57
C GLU A 72 10.73 10.07 28.60
N PHE A 73 10.10 9.77 27.46
CA PHE A 73 9.02 8.78 27.35
C PHE A 73 9.41 7.34 27.75
N HIS A 74 10.70 7.04 27.81
CA HIS A 74 11.23 5.77 28.33
C HIS A 74 11.53 5.81 29.85
N CYS A 75 11.51 6.98 30.49
CA CYS A 75 12.02 7.17 31.85
C CYS A 75 11.05 7.83 32.85
N ASP A 76 10.20 8.78 32.44
CA ASP A 76 9.21 9.40 33.34
C ASP A 76 7.87 8.63 33.30
N GLU A 77 7.50 8.05 34.45
CA GLU A 77 6.22 7.38 34.67
C GLU A 77 5.01 8.26 34.35
N LYS A 78 5.11 9.60 34.51
CA LYS A 78 4.03 10.55 34.16
C LYS A 78 3.74 10.62 32.67
N LEU A 79 4.74 10.35 31.83
CA LEU A 79 4.58 10.21 30.37
C LEU A 79 4.02 8.83 30.00
N HIS A 80 3.71 8.02 31.02
CA HIS A 80 2.80 6.89 31.02
C HIS A 80 1.51 7.17 30.22
N LEU A 81 1.24 6.48 29.09
CA LEU A 81 -0.09 6.54 28.43
C LEU A 81 -1.27 6.46 29.42
N ARG A 82 -1.17 5.64 30.49
CA ARG A 82 -2.20 5.53 31.55
C ARG A 82 -2.53 6.86 32.23
N HIS A 83 -1.55 7.74 32.40
CA HIS A 83 -1.71 9.07 33.00
C HIS A 83 -2.07 10.11 31.94
N LEU A 84 -1.40 10.06 30.78
CA LEU A 84 -1.63 10.98 29.67
C LEU A 84 -3.03 10.87 29.05
N CYS A 85 -3.70 9.70 29.14
CA CYS A 85 -5.09 9.53 28.70
C CYS A 85 -6.12 9.90 29.77
N ASN A 86 -5.73 9.93 31.05
CA ASN A 86 -6.58 10.44 32.14
C ASN A 86 -6.67 11.98 32.15
N ASP A 87 -5.76 12.69 31.47
CA ASP A 87 -5.89 14.11 31.18
C ASP A 87 -6.87 14.33 30.02
N THR A 88 -8.13 14.62 30.36
CA THR A 88 -9.18 14.93 29.39
C THR A 88 -8.94 16.23 28.62
N ALA A 89 -8.17 17.18 29.16
CA ALA A 89 -7.82 18.41 28.47
C ALA A 89 -6.78 18.12 27.37
N ARG A 90 -5.72 17.35 27.68
CA ARG A 90 -4.78 16.84 26.66
C ARG A 90 -5.53 16.10 25.55
N CYS A 91 -6.38 15.15 25.89
CA CYS A 91 -7.08 14.32 24.89
C CYS A 91 -7.98 15.15 23.95
N SER A 92 -8.57 16.24 24.44
CA SER A 92 -9.43 17.13 23.63
C SER A 92 -8.70 17.82 22.46
N GLY A 93 -7.37 17.96 22.54
CA GLY A 93 -6.52 18.50 21.47
C GLY A 93 -5.88 17.44 20.55
N LEU A 94 -6.06 16.15 20.83
CA LEU A 94 -5.43 15.03 20.10
C LEU A 94 -6.46 14.23 19.28
N THR A 95 -7.40 14.95 18.66
CA THR A 95 -8.40 14.40 17.73
C THR A 95 -8.51 15.29 16.50
N ALA A 96 -8.26 14.74 15.32
CA ALA A 96 -8.49 15.41 14.04
C ALA A 96 -9.78 14.88 13.37
N VAL A 97 -10.47 15.74 12.63
CA VAL A 97 -11.77 15.38 12.00
C VAL A 97 -11.82 15.90 10.57
N HIS A 98 -11.95 14.97 9.63
CA HIS A 98 -12.32 15.27 8.25
C HIS A 98 -13.84 15.16 8.09
N VAL A 99 -14.41 16.09 7.32
CA VAL A 99 -15.84 16.25 7.05
C VAL A 99 -15.97 16.50 5.56
N SER A 100 -16.54 15.56 4.81
CA SER A 100 -16.65 15.71 3.37
C SER A 100 -17.63 16.84 3.02
N THR A 101 -17.28 17.64 2.01
CA THR A 101 -18.16 18.69 1.49
C THR A 101 -18.99 18.25 0.28
N TRP A 102 -18.91 16.96 -0.10
CA TRP A 102 -19.45 16.40 -1.35
C TRP A 102 -20.97 16.16 -1.33
N ALA A 103 -21.75 17.17 -0.93
CA ALA A 103 -23.20 17.14 -0.99
C ALA A 103 -23.68 17.01 -2.45
N SER A 104 -24.39 15.92 -2.75
CA SER A 104 -24.74 15.53 -4.11
C SER A 104 -25.70 16.50 -4.81
N SER A 105 -25.25 17.16 -5.87
CA SER A 105 -26.04 18.04 -6.75
C SER A 105 -26.93 17.28 -7.74
N SER A 106 -27.65 16.26 -7.27
CA SER A 106 -28.43 15.31 -8.07
C SER A 106 -29.93 15.28 -7.72
N SER A 107 -30.54 16.45 -7.48
CA SER A 107 -31.96 16.58 -7.12
C SER A 107 -32.74 17.57 -8.02
N SER A 108 -32.58 17.48 -9.34
CA SER A 108 -33.21 18.42 -10.29
C SER A 108 -33.62 17.83 -11.65
N LEU A 109 -34.15 16.60 -11.70
CA LEU A 109 -34.84 16.09 -12.89
C LEU A 109 -35.88 14.99 -12.58
N LEU A 110 -37.12 15.36 -12.24
CA LEU A 110 -38.33 14.58 -12.56
C LEU A 110 -39.61 15.42 -12.40
N SER A 111 -40.27 15.68 -13.53
CA SER A 111 -41.68 16.09 -13.71
C SER A 111 -42.41 16.91 -12.64
N GLY A 112 -42.72 18.17 -12.96
CA GLY A 112 -43.92 18.81 -12.40
C GLY A 112 -45.19 18.25 -13.05
N GLY A 113 -46.24 18.03 -12.26
CA GLY A 113 -47.56 17.58 -12.72
C GLY A 113 -48.65 17.94 -11.71
N THR A 114 -49.65 18.69 -12.15
CA THR A 114 -50.69 19.28 -11.27
C THR A 114 -52.00 18.49 -11.27
N GLY A 115 -52.65 18.36 -10.11
CA GLY A 115 -54.00 17.81 -9.99
C GLY A 115 -54.34 17.33 -8.58
N GLY A 116 -55.13 18.11 -7.83
CA GLY A 116 -55.48 17.79 -6.43
C GLY A 116 -56.69 16.85 -6.28
N GLY A 117 -56.87 16.32 -5.07
CA GLY A 117 -58.04 15.50 -4.69
C GLY A 117 -58.08 15.18 -3.19
N THR A 118 -59.19 15.47 -2.52
CA THR A 118 -59.44 15.19 -1.09
C THR A 118 -60.02 13.79 -0.87
N GLY A 119 -59.64 13.08 0.20
CA GLY A 119 -60.29 11.80 0.56
C GLY A 119 -59.83 11.18 1.88
N THR A 120 -60.78 10.80 2.74
CA THR A 120 -60.58 10.29 4.11
C THR A 120 -60.82 8.77 4.27
N ASN A 121 -60.17 8.17 5.27
CA ASN A 121 -60.59 6.99 6.07
C ASN A 121 -60.61 5.57 5.44
N GLY A 122 -60.38 4.58 6.31
CA GLY A 122 -60.49 3.12 6.05
C GLY A 122 -59.11 2.43 5.99
N GLY A 123 -58.80 1.35 6.72
CA GLY A 123 -59.60 0.58 7.70
C GLY A 123 -60.17 -0.72 7.13
N GLY A 124 -59.39 -1.81 7.12
CA GLY A 124 -59.81 -3.12 6.63
C GLY A 124 -58.87 -4.25 7.08
N VAL A 125 -59.39 -5.48 7.21
CA VAL A 125 -58.72 -6.65 7.80
C VAL A 125 -58.94 -7.90 6.94
N CYS A 126 -57.87 -8.65 6.65
CA CYS A 126 -57.77 -10.12 6.55
C CYS A 126 -56.26 -10.46 6.38
N LYS A 127 -55.67 -11.46 7.05
CA LYS A 127 -55.94 -12.91 7.06
C LYS A 127 -55.83 -13.57 5.68
N ASP A 128 -54.80 -14.39 5.49
CA ASP A 128 -54.97 -15.84 5.65
C ASP A 128 -53.64 -16.56 5.92
N CYS A 129 -53.71 -17.77 6.47
CA CYS A 129 -52.56 -18.66 6.69
C CYS A 129 -52.92 -20.10 6.33
N THR A 130 -52.17 -20.72 5.43
CA THR A 130 -51.99 -22.18 5.20
C THR A 130 -51.05 -22.32 3.98
N ASN A 131 -50.31 -23.41 3.76
CA ASN A 131 -50.38 -24.74 4.37
C ASN A 131 -48.98 -25.37 4.54
N ILE A 132 -48.91 -26.47 5.31
CA ILE A 132 -47.69 -27.25 5.54
C ILE A 132 -47.54 -28.36 4.47
N SER A 133 -46.32 -28.62 4.01
CA SER A 133 -45.90 -29.98 3.59
C SER A 133 -44.40 -30.17 3.78
N SER A 134 -43.97 -31.42 3.94
CA SER A 134 -42.58 -31.79 4.27
C SER A 134 -42.10 -32.95 3.40
N SER A 135 -40.80 -32.96 3.09
CA SER A 135 -40.11 -34.16 2.61
C SER A 135 -38.61 -34.09 2.95
N SER A 136 -38.10 -35.21 3.44
CA SER A 136 -36.71 -35.38 3.91
C SER A 136 -35.79 -35.95 2.83
N SER A 137 -34.49 -35.66 2.91
CA SER A 137 -33.42 -36.60 2.52
C SER A 137 -32.11 -36.24 3.22
N ALA A 138 -31.46 -37.20 3.89
CA ALA A 138 -30.18 -37.00 4.56
C ALA A 138 -29.37 -38.30 4.63
N GLN A 139 -28.12 -38.25 4.13
CA GLN A 139 -27.00 -39.18 4.32
C GLN A 139 -25.73 -38.31 4.15
N GLN A 140 -24.81 -38.08 5.09
CA GLN A 140 -24.31 -38.75 6.30
C GLN A 140 -23.15 -39.75 6.09
N LEU A 141 -22.11 -39.60 6.94
CA LEU A 141 -20.89 -40.39 7.22
C LEU A 141 -19.60 -39.70 6.74
N GLY A 142 -18.50 -39.65 7.50
CA GLY A 142 -18.20 -40.04 8.89
C GLY A 142 -16.75 -39.59 9.22
N LEU A 143 -16.34 -39.25 10.45
CA LEU A 143 -15.97 -40.13 11.58
C LEU A 143 -15.72 -39.21 12.80
N MET A 144 -16.32 -39.42 13.98
CA MET A 144 -15.91 -40.37 15.03
C MET A 144 -14.50 -40.12 15.62
N ALA A 145 -14.47 -39.37 16.73
CA ALA A 145 -13.38 -39.42 17.71
C ALA A 145 -13.56 -40.62 18.66
N SER A 146 -12.51 -41.04 19.36
CA SER A 146 -12.57 -42.09 20.39
C SER A 146 -11.74 -41.71 21.61
N SER A 147 -12.18 -42.18 22.78
CA SER A 147 -11.57 -41.90 24.08
C SER A 147 -11.25 -43.19 24.82
N SER A 148 -10.09 -43.23 25.47
CA SER A 148 -9.79 -44.08 26.62
C SER A 148 -8.39 -43.79 27.16
N TYR A 149 -8.27 -43.67 28.48
CA TYR A 149 -7.15 -44.21 29.25
C TYR A 149 -7.61 -44.37 30.70
N ASP A 150 -7.36 -45.54 31.28
CA ASP A 150 -7.86 -45.93 32.60
C ASP A 150 -6.85 -45.70 33.72
N ASP A 151 -7.42 -45.42 34.88
CA ASP A 151 -7.05 -45.84 36.25
C ASP A 151 -5.57 -45.89 36.70
N GLY A 152 -5.29 -45.08 37.73
CA GLY A 152 -4.81 -45.61 39.01
C GLY A 152 -3.43 -46.27 39.10
N THR A 153 -2.46 -45.54 39.66
CA THR A 153 -1.45 -46.16 40.54
C THR A 153 -1.11 -45.20 41.68
N ILE A 154 -1.32 -45.65 42.92
CA ILE A 154 -1.01 -44.88 44.13
C ILE A 154 0.43 -45.19 44.56
N LEU A 155 1.23 -44.14 44.79
CA LEU A 155 2.44 -44.23 45.61
C LEU A 155 2.45 -43.09 46.63
N ASN A 156 1.96 -43.39 47.84
CA ASN A 156 2.21 -42.57 49.02
C ASN A 156 3.65 -42.81 49.49
N ILE A 157 4.47 -41.76 49.51
CA ILE A 157 5.64 -41.67 50.40
C ILE A 157 5.56 -40.30 51.06
N ASN A 158 5.14 -40.29 52.33
CA ASN A 158 5.52 -39.23 53.26
C ASN A 158 6.89 -39.62 53.81
N ASP A 159 7.82 -38.69 53.88
CA ASP A 159 8.89 -38.71 54.90
C ASP A 159 9.41 -37.28 55.12
N ASP A 160 9.62 -36.91 56.38
CA ASP A 160 10.03 -35.58 56.81
C ASP A 160 11.56 -35.39 56.74
N THR A 161 12.02 -34.39 55.98
CA THR A 161 13.24 -33.60 56.22
C THR A 161 13.13 -32.28 55.43
N GLY A 162 13.62 -31.12 55.88
CA GLY A 162 14.43 -30.84 57.07
C GLY A 162 15.68 -30.07 56.68
N ASP A 163 15.60 -28.73 56.74
CA ASP A 163 16.67 -27.75 56.47
C ASP A 163 17.23 -27.76 55.02
N ASP A 164 17.85 -26.71 54.46
CA ASP A 164 18.38 -25.46 55.01
C ASP A 164 17.89 -24.23 54.21
N ILE A 165 17.77 -23.06 54.85
CA ILE A 165 17.58 -21.76 54.18
C ILE A 165 18.77 -20.85 54.49
N SER A 166 19.43 -20.32 53.46
CA SER A 166 20.54 -19.35 53.59
C SER A 166 20.01 -17.90 53.63
N PRO A 167 20.13 -17.17 54.75
CA PRO A 167 19.54 -15.84 54.89
C PRO A 167 20.57 -14.74 54.58
N HIS A 168 20.49 -14.10 53.41
CA HIS A 168 21.28 -12.88 53.17
C HIS A 168 20.73 -11.86 52.16
N GLN A 169 19.41 -11.85 51.86
CA GLN A 169 18.85 -10.96 50.84
C GLN A 169 17.44 -10.40 51.13
N GLN A 170 17.08 -10.19 52.41
CA GLN A 170 15.77 -9.64 52.82
C GLN A 170 15.80 -8.38 53.70
N GLU A 171 16.97 -7.74 53.91
CA GLU A 171 17.12 -6.63 54.88
C GLU A 171 17.41 -5.25 54.25
N VAL A 172 16.77 -4.95 53.10
CA VAL A 172 16.83 -3.60 52.48
C VAL A 172 15.43 -3.03 52.19
N TYR A 173 14.42 -3.87 51.95
CA TYR A 173 13.12 -3.43 51.43
C TYR A 173 12.09 -2.94 52.46
N TYR A 174 12.45 -2.89 53.76
CA TYR A 174 11.48 -2.63 54.85
C TYR A 174 11.69 -1.33 55.64
N ASN A 175 12.72 -0.53 55.31
CA ASN A 175 13.10 0.67 56.08
C ASN A 175 13.16 1.96 55.21
N ASN A 176 12.03 2.35 54.60
CA ASN A 176 11.87 3.70 54.03
C ASN A 176 10.45 4.29 54.14
N ASN A 177 9.38 3.48 54.17
CA ASN A 177 7.99 3.98 54.25
C ASN A 177 7.49 4.24 55.68
N GLN A 178 8.30 4.93 56.50
CA GLN A 178 7.93 5.36 57.86
C GLN A 178 8.46 6.78 58.18
N ASN A 179 8.29 7.76 57.27
CA ASN A 179 8.61 9.16 57.59
C ASN A 179 7.94 10.27 56.72
N GLN A 180 6.72 10.07 56.21
CA GLN A 180 5.87 11.17 55.71
C GLN A 180 4.40 10.99 56.11
N ASN A 181 4.10 11.11 57.41
CA ASN A 181 2.71 11.02 57.89
C ASN A 181 2.41 11.98 59.06
N GLN A 182 2.90 13.23 58.96
CA GLN A 182 2.52 14.35 59.83
C GLN A 182 2.46 15.66 59.03
N ASN A 183 1.30 15.97 58.45
CA ASN A 183 0.76 17.34 58.29
C ASN A 183 -0.64 17.30 57.65
N ASN A 184 -1.61 16.71 58.34
CA ASN A 184 -3.03 16.89 58.00
C ASN A 184 -3.54 18.22 58.55
N ASN A 185 -4.13 19.06 57.70
CA ASN A 185 -5.10 20.09 58.12
C ASN A 185 -5.88 20.63 56.92
N SER A 186 -7.22 20.51 56.97
CA SER A 186 -8.23 21.20 56.13
C SER A 186 -8.10 21.09 54.59
N ASN A 187 -9.10 20.63 53.83
CA ASN A 187 -10.53 20.40 54.11
C ASN A 187 -11.05 19.11 53.47
N SER A 188 -12.24 18.69 53.91
CA SER A 188 -12.96 17.51 53.43
C SER A 188 -13.40 17.64 51.97
N SER A 189 -13.23 16.56 51.21
CA SER A 189 -14.03 16.26 50.01
C SER A 189 -15.52 16.12 50.37
N LEU A 190 -16.40 16.17 49.36
CA LEU A 190 -17.86 16.25 49.46
C LEU A 190 -18.41 17.65 49.79
N ASP A 191 -18.18 18.58 48.87
CA ASP A 191 -19.19 19.56 48.41
C ASP A 191 -18.75 20.11 47.05
N ILE A 192 -19.67 20.74 46.29
CA ILE A 192 -19.47 21.24 44.91
C ILE A 192 -19.26 20.12 43.86
N ILE A 193 -20.31 19.30 43.64
CA ILE A 193 -20.55 18.65 42.34
C ILE A 193 -21.96 19.07 41.87
N ASP A 194 -22.14 20.35 41.56
CA ASP A 194 -23.43 20.88 41.09
C ASP A 194 -23.32 22.20 40.28
N GLU A 195 -22.27 22.38 39.48
CA GLU A 195 -22.27 23.42 38.41
C GLU A 195 -21.31 23.14 37.23
N ILE A 196 -21.52 22.02 36.53
CA ILE A 196 -21.10 21.91 35.11
C ILE A 196 -22.38 21.81 34.28
N VAL A 197 -22.90 22.97 33.88
CA VAL A 197 -24.00 23.06 32.91
C VAL A 197 -23.52 22.49 31.58
N PRO A 198 -24.14 21.42 31.03
CA PRO A 198 -23.79 20.94 29.70
C PRO A 198 -24.12 22.03 28.68
N ASN A 199 -23.09 22.57 28.01
CA ASN A 199 -23.27 23.73 27.15
C ASN A 199 -24.12 23.34 25.92
N ASP A 200 -25.39 23.78 25.90
CA ASP A 200 -26.45 23.24 25.03
C ASP A 200 -26.18 23.40 23.52
N GLN A 201 -25.19 24.21 23.13
CA GLN A 201 -24.70 24.27 21.74
C GLN A 201 -24.30 22.89 21.19
N ASN A 202 -23.71 22.01 22.02
CA ASN A 202 -23.37 20.64 21.58
C ASN A 202 -24.60 19.73 21.43
N LYS A 203 -25.72 20.01 22.12
CA LYS A 203 -27.00 19.33 21.88
C LYS A 203 -27.71 19.85 20.63
N GLN A 204 -27.65 21.15 20.36
CA GLN A 204 -28.24 21.74 19.15
C GLN A 204 -27.52 21.31 17.87
N LEU A 205 -26.22 21.01 17.92
CA LEU A 205 -25.49 20.42 16.79
C LEU A 205 -25.96 19.01 16.41
N LEU A 206 -26.61 18.28 17.33
CA LEU A 206 -27.15 16.93 17.11
C LEU A 206 -28.63 16.93 16.68
N GLN A 207 -29.23 18.09 16.41
CA GLN A 207 -30.62 18.19 15.95
C GLN A 207 -30.72 18.91 14.60
N SER A 208 -31.20 18.20 13.57
CA SER A 208 -31.57 18.72 12.24
C SER A 208 -30.46 19.28 11.33
N ARG A 209 -29.24 18.73 11.39
CA ARG A 209 -28.33 18.74 10.24
C ARG A 209 -28.52 17.47 9.37
N PRO A 210 -28.33 17.53 8.05
CA PRO A 210 -28.21 16.30 7.25
C PRO A 210 -27.02 15.48 7.75
N PHE A 211 -27.19 14.16 7.80
CA PHE A 211 -26.17 13.22 8.28
C PHE A 211 -24.97 13.23 7.32
N ASP A 212 -23.80 13.64 7.79
CA ASP A 212 -22.56 13.57 6.99
C ASP A 212 -22.19 12.11 6.75
N ARG A 213 -22.17 11.72 5.47
CA ARG A 213 -21.95 10.33 5.04
C ARG A 213 -20.49 9.92 5.12
N SER A 214 -19.55 10.87 5.07
CA SER A 214 -18.13 10.59 4.86
C SER A 214 -17.24 11.39 5.83
N LYS A 215 -17.67 11.42 7.10
CA LYS A 215 -16.86 11.87 8.23
C LYS A 215 -15.78 10.84 8.57
N ILE A 216 -14.56 11.30 8.80
CA ILE A 216 -13.46 10.50 9.37
C ILE A 216 -12.96 11.19 10.64
N VAL A 217 -12.90 10.45 11.74
CA VAL A 217 -12.28 10.91 13.00
C VAL A 217 -10.98 10.14 13.21
N LEU A 218 -9.88 10.86 13.42
CA LEU A 218 -8.61 10.31 13.91
C LEU A 218 -8.44 10.72 15.38
N ASP A 219 -8.59 9.76 16.30
CA ASP A 219 -8.12 9.88 17.68
C ASP A 219 -6.68 9.37 17.75
N TYR A 220 -5.76 10.24 18.18
CA TYR A 220 -4.35 9.91 18.40
C TYR A 220 -3.89 10.22 19.83
N SER A 221 -4.84 10.35 20.78
CA SER A 221 -4.58 10.60 22.20
C SER A 221 -3.74 9.50 22.87
N ARG A 222 -3.83 8.27 22.37
CA ARG A 222 -3.09 7.07 22.82
C ARG A 222 -1.72 6.91 22.15
N GLN A 223 -1.20 7.97 21.53
CA GLN A 223 0.19 8.05 21.09
C GLN A 223 1.08 8.60 22.21
N GLN A 224 2.33 8.14 22.28
CA GLN A 224 3.33 8.63 23.25
C GLN A 224 3.88 9.99 22.82
N VAL A 225 3.02 11.01 22.88
CA VAL A 225 3.30 12.41 22.51
C VAL A 225 2.64 13.37 23.50
N THR A 226 3.31 14.48 23.81
CA THR A 226 2.69 15.66 24.44
C THR A 226 2.33 16.70 23.36
N GLY A 227 1.70 17.81 23.74
CA GLY A 227 1.54 18.94 22.83
C GLY A 227 2.89 19.45 22.31
N GLU A 228 3.89 19.57 23.19
CA GLU A 228 5.26 19.96 22.85
C GLU A 228 5.95 18.95 21.91
N THR A 229 5.72 17.64 22.07
CA THR A 229 6.20 16.64 21.10
C THR A 229 5.56 16.84 19.72
N MET A 230 4.28 17.20 19.66
CA MET A 230 3.61 17.52 18.39
C MET A 230 4.15 18.82 17.77
N GLU A 231 4.43 19.87 18.56
CA GLU A 231 5.11 21.08 18.08
C GLU A 231 6.46 20.73 17.45
N LEU A 232 7.31 19.94 18.12
CA LEU A 232 8.60 19.51 17.59
C LEU A 232 8.49 18.67 16.30
N LEU A 233 7.40 17.91 16.12
CA LEU A 233 7.11 17.17 14.88
C LEU A 233 6.66 18.11 13.75
N PHE A 234 5.90 19.17 14.03
CA PHE A 234 5.58 20.19 13.03
C PHE A 234 6.80 21.05 12.67
N ASP A 235 7.61 21.46 13.66
CA ASP A 235 8.87 22.18 13.43
C ASP A 235 9.86 21.34 12.62
N LEU A 236 9.88 20.00 12.80
CA LEU A 236 10.63 19.09 11.94
C LEU A 236 10.11 19.12 10.49
N ALA A 237 8.78 19.08 10.30
CA ALA A 237 8.16 19.13 8.98
C ALA A 237 8.49 20.42 8.21
N ASP A 238 8.47 21.57 8.89
CA ASP A 238 8.87 22.85 8.30
C ASP A 238 10.38 22.90 8.02
N ALA A 239 11.22 22.40 8.94
CA ALA A 239 12.67 22.37 8.74
C ALA A 239 13.14 21.45 7.60
N VAL A 240 12.35 20.41 7.26
CA VAL A 240 12.60 19.53 6.10
C VAL A 240 11.87 19.97 4.82
N GLN A 241 11.23 21.14 4.83
CA GLN A 241 10.50 21.71 3.68
C GLN A 241 9.40 20.77 3.17
N PHE A 242 8.64 20.16 4.10
CA PHE A 242 7.54 19.26 3.77
C PHE A 242 6.46 19.95 2.90
N THR A 243 6.11 21.19 3.24
CA THR A 243 5.06 21.95 2.55
C THR A 243 5.44 22.21 1.09
N GLU A 244 6.68 22.62 0.83
CA GLU A 244 7.24 22.83 -0.51
C GLU A 244 7.24 21.53 -1.32
N ARG A 245 7.67 20.41 -0.71
CA ARG A 245 7.64 19.07 -1.33
C ARG A 245 6.22 18.63 -1.68
N ARG A 246 5.24 18.95 -0.83
CA ARG A 246 3.82 18.63 -1.05
C ARG A 246 3.25 19.42 -2.23
N GLU A 247 3.54 20.72 -2.35
CA GLU A 247 3.07 21.52 -3.49
C GLU A 247 3.82 21.17 -4.78
N ALA A 248 5.11 20.83 -4.72
CA ALA A 248 5.84 20.29 -5.87
C ALA A 248 5.25 18.97 -6.39
N PHE A 249 4.91 18.06 -5.47
CA PHE A 249 4.17 16.82 -5.76
C PHE A 249 2.78 17.11 -6.35
N ARG A 250 2.04 18.08 -5.80
CA ARG A 250 0.75 18.54 -6.33
C ARG A 250 0.87 18.96 -7.79
N ASN A 251 1.84 19.83 -8.07
CA ASN A 251 2.06 20.50 -9.36
C ASN A 251 2.75 19.65 -10.43
N GLY A 252 3.10 18.40 -10.12
CA GLY A 252 3.72 17.50 -11.09
C GLY A 252 5.20 17.79 -11.35
N GLU A 253 5.91 18.37 -10.39
CA GLU A 253 7.37 18.43 -10.43
C GLU A 253 7.97 17.01 -10.34
N HIS A 254 9.24 16.89 -10.74
CA HIS A 254 9.93 15.61 -10.89
C HIS A 254 10.41 15.00 -9.56
N VAL A 255 9.50 14.89 -8.58
CA VAL A 255 9.77 14.40 -7.21
C VAL A 255 10.25 12.93 -7.17
N ASN A 256 10.01 12.13 -8.22
CA ASN A 256 10.74 10.87 -8.42
C ASN A 256 12.10 11.16 -9.07
N VAL A 257 12.98 11.77 -8.27
CA VAL A 257 14.26 12.35 -8.69
C VAL A 257 15.22 11.33 -9.34
N THR A 258 15.25 10.08 -8.89
CA THR A 258 16.21 9.07 -9.38
C THR A 258 15.82 8.51 -10.74
N GLU A 259 14.53 8.59 -11.11
CA GLU A 259 14.05 8.25 -12.45
C GLU A 259 13.78 9.50 -13.32
N ASN A 260 13.89 10.70 -12.75
CA ASN A 260 13.55 11.99 -13.36
C ASN A 260 12.11 12.02 -13.92
N LYS A 261 11.12 11.73 -13.06
CA LYS A 261 9.68 11.67 -13.40
C LYS A 261 8.81 12.43 -12.40
N PRO A 262 7.63 12.92 -12.82
CA PRO A 262 6.61 13.38 -11.90
C PRO A 262 5.90 12.20 -11.22
N VAL A 263 5.03 12.51 -10.27
CA VAL A 263 4.13 11.52 -9.65
C VAL A 263 2.72 12.13 -9.57
N LEU A 264 1.78 11.57 -10.33
CA LEU A 264 0.49 12.22 -10.65
C LEU A 264 -0.73 11.34 -10.34
N HIS A 265 -0.64 10.47 -9.34
CA HIS A 265 -1.72 9.50 -9.04
C HIS A 265 -3.00 10.15 -8.47
N HIS A 266 -2.91 11.37 -7.93
CA HIS A 266 -4.05 12.23 -7.58
C HIS A 266 -4.84 12.69 -8.81
N LEU A 267 -4.19 12.97 -9.94
CA LEU A 267 -4.88 13.41 -11.17
C LEU A 267 -5.82 12.32 -11.74
N LEU A 268 -5.52 11.04 -11.52
CA LEU A 268 -6.30 9.90 -12.01
C LEU A 268 -7.77 9.92 -11.54
N ARG A 269 -7.95 10.37 -10.29
CA ARG A 269 -9.23 10.40 -9.58
C ARG A 269 -9.96 11.75 -9.65
N MET A 270 -9.30 12.77 -10.20
CA MET A 270 -9.88 14.12 -10.35
C MET A 270 -11.18 14.11 -11.20
N PRO A 271 -12.26 14.76 -10.76
CA PRO A 271 -13.52 14.83 -11.50
C PRO A 271 -13.43 15.54 -12.85
N LYS A 272 -14.35 15.19 -13.75
CA LYS A 272 -14.46 15.83 -15.07
C LYS A 272 -15.00 17.25 -14.93
N GLY A 273 -14.29 18.23 -15.52
CA GLY A 273 -14.62 19.66 -15.35
C GLY A 273 -14.19 20.27 -14.02
N TYR A 274 -13.37 19.58 -13.23
CA TYR A 274 -12.71 20.15 -12.06
C TYR A 274 -11.67 21.20 -12.49
N ASP A 275 -11.57 22.31 -11.77
CA ASP A 275 -10.64 23.40 -12.09
C ASP A 275 -9.39 23.33 -11.21
N TYR A 276 -8.37 22.63 -11.71
CA TYR A 276 -7.08 22.44 -11.07
C TYR A 276 -6.44 23.77 -10.60
N HIS A 277 -6.54 24.82 -11.43
CA HIS A 277 -5.82 26.09 -11.23
C HIS A 277 -6.52 27.03 -10.25
N LYS A 278 -7.83 26.87 -9.99
CA LYS A 278 -8.57 27.71 -9.05
C LYS A 278 -8.11 27.62 -7.60
N ILE A 279 -7.54 26.48 -7.18
CA ILE A 279 -7.20 26.21 -5.77
C ILE A 279 -5.73 26.48 -5.48
N ALA A 280 -4.84 26.28 -6.45
CA ALA A 280 -3.42 26.66 -6.38
C ALA A 280 -3.14 28.18 -6.23
N LEU A 281 -4.19 29.02 -6.20
CA LEU A 281 -4.12 30.47 -6.14
C LEU A 281 -4.59 31.09 -4.80
N SER A 282 -4.87 30.29 -3.76
CA SER A 282 -4.94 30.82 -2.39
C SER A 282 -3.51 31.17 -1.91
N PRO A 283 -3.15 32.45 -1.71
CA PRO A 283 -1.78 32.80 -1.35
C PRO A 283 -1.45 32.26 0.04
N SER A 284 -0.29 31.61 0.16
CA SER A 284 0.27 31.25 1.46
C SER A 284 0.42 32.51 2.32
N THR A 285 -0.08 32.46 3.55
CA THR A 285 -0.02 33.59 4.48
C THR A 285 1.40 33.79 4.96
N SER A 286 2.18 34.58 4.21
CA SER A 286 3.51 35.01 4.63
C SER A 286 3.41 35.77 5.96
N SER A 287 3.98 35.17 7.01
CA SER A 287 4.00 35.74 8.35
C SER A 287 4.84 37.02 8.33
N SER A 288 4.16 38.17 8.42
CA SER A 288 4.78 39.49 8.32
C SER A 288 5.55 39.84 9.59
N LEU A 289 6.76 39.29 9.72
CA LEU A 289 7.74 39.65 10.73
C LEU A 289 7.94 41.16 10.74
N SER A 290 7.45 41.80 11.81
CA SER A 290 7.53 43.25 11.98
C SER A 290 8.99 43.67 12.21
N PRO A 291 9.54 44.64 11.44
CA PRO A 291 10.97 44.96 11.52
C PRO A 291 11.41 45.49 12.90
N GLY A 292 12.07 44.63 13.68
CA GLY A 292 12.81 45.03 14.88
C GLY A 292 13.99 45.95 14.51
N THR A 293 14.20 47.01 15.29
CA THR A 293 15.10 48.11 14.93
C THR A 293 16.58 47.71 14.91
N VAL A 294 17.15 47.52 13.71
CA VAL A 294 18.61 47.48 13.50
C VAL A 294 19.06 48.83 12.89
N ARG A 295 20.24 49.30 13.31
CA ARG A 295 20.73 50.66 12.96
C ARG A 295 21.35 50.74 11.57
N ASP A 296 21.08 51.86 10.93
CA ASP A 296 21.69 52.32 9.68
C ASP A 296 23.22 52.43 9.78
N MET A 297 23.91 51.87 8.79
CA MET A 297 25.17 52.42 8.26
C MET A 297 25.28 52.06 6.78
N SER A 298 25.55 53.05 5.94
CA SER A 298 25.38 52.98 4.49
C SER A 298 26.71 53.01 3.72
N MET A 299 26.70 52.40 2.51
CA MET A 299 27.49 52.69 1.30
C MET A 299 27.50 51.43 0.40
N GLY A 300 27.25 51.45 -0.92
CA GLY A 300 26.75 52.55 -1.74
C GLY A 300 27.48 52.71 -3.09
N SER A 301 27.03 52.00 -4.13
CA SER A 301 27.36 52.31 -5.53
C SER A 301 26.34 51.71 -6.50
N GLN A 302 26.16 52.36 -7.66
CA GLN A 302 25.28 51.95 -8.75
C GLN A 302 26.12 51.51 -9.96
N SER A 303 25.62 50.60 -10.80
CA SER A 303 25.67 50.79 -12.25
C SER A 303 24.80 49.79 -13.03
N SER A 304 23.80 50.35 -13.70
CA SER A 304 22.84 49.80 -14.65
C SER A 304 23.43 49.16 -15.94
N PHE A 305 22.51 48.67 -16.81
CA PHE A 305 22.67 48.24 -18.21
C PHE A 305 23.29 46.84 -18.46
N SER A 306 22.99 46.14 -19.56
CA SER A 306 21.73 45.98 -20.34
C SER A 306 21.89 44.87 -21.40
N SER A 307 20.78 44.27 -21.82
CA SER A 307 20.58 43.46 -23.02
C SER A 307 21.55 43.64 -24.21
N PHE A 308 21.91 42.54 -24.89
CA PHE A 308 21.50 42.32 -26.29
C PHE A 308 21.58 40.83 -26.70
N SER A 309 20.92 40.48 -27.82
CA SER A 309 20.82 39.12 -28.39
C SER A 309 21.51 39.03 -29.75
N SER A 310 22.05 37.85 -30.13
CA SER A 310 22.06 37.41 -31.54
C SER A 310 22.36 35.92 -31.78
N ASN A 311 21.69 35.43 -32.83
CA ASN A 311 21.68 34.09 -33.43
C ASN A 311 23.04 33.45 -33.77
N GLY A 312 23.16 32.13 -33.50
CA GLY A 312 22.93 31.09 -34.54
C GLY A 312 24.09 30.62 -35.45
N GLY A 313 23.97 29.37 -35.91
CA GLY A 313 24.85 28.72 -36.91
C GLY A 313 25.14 27.25 -36.59
N GLY A 314 25.08 26.34 -37.57
CA GLY A 314 25.34 24.90 -37.37
C GLY A 314 26.01 24.21 -38.57
N GLY A 315 26.60 23.02 -38.38
CA GLY A 315 27.41 22.37 -39.42
C GLY A 315 27.82 20.89 -39.21
N LYS A 316 26.96 19.97 -39.65
CA LYS A 316 27.23 18.65 -40.31
C LYS A 316 28.55 17.87 -40.07
N THR A 317 28.44 16.74 -39.34
CA THR A 317 28.77 15.34 -39.72
C THR A 317 29.94 14.97 -40.67
N LEU A 318 30.77 13.98 -40.30
CA LEU A 318 30.88 12.58 -40.85
C LEU A 318 32.07 11.80 -40.17
N PRO A 319 32.30 10.47 -40.36
CA PRO A 319 32.63 9.56 -39.24
C PRO A 319 33.88 8.66 -39.39
N THR A 320 34.17 7.84 -38.36
CA THR A 320 35.01 6.61 -38.45
C THR A 320 34.57 5.55 -37.40
N THR A 321 35.00 4.29 -37.54
CA THR A 321 34.69 3.15 -36.62
C THR A 321 35.94 2.27 -36.43
N MET A 322 36.04 1.16 -35.68
CA MET A 322 35.13 0.17 -35.01
C MET A 322 36.00 -0.60 -33.96
N PRO A 323 35.53 -1.61 -33.16
CA PRO A 323 34.17 -2.04 -32.78
C PRO A 323 33.95 -2.36 -31.27
N SER A 324 32.67 -2.47 -30.87
CA SER A 324 32.08 -3.34 -29.82
C SER A 324 32.77 -3.56 -28.45
N ALA A 325 32.08 -3.09 -27.40
CA ALA A 325 31.92 -3.80 -26.12
C ALA A 325 30.41 -4.11 -25.90
N GLY A 326 30.08 -5.02 -24.98
CA GLY A 326 28.72 -5.58 -24.84
C GLY A 326 27.63 -4.57 -24.47
N GLN A 327 26.50 -4.63 -25.16
CA GLN A 327 25.39 -3.68 -25.01
C GLN A 327 24.59 -3.90 -23.71
N TYR A 328 24.67 -2.95 -22.78
CA TYR A 328 23.47 -2.59 -22.02
C TYR A 328 22.54 -1.83 -22.96
N ALA A 329 21.34 -2.36 -23.18
CA ALA A 329 20.35 -1.68 -24.00
C ALA A 329 19.70 -0.54 -23.22
N SER A 330 20.23 0.68 -23.40
CA SER A 330 19.43 1.89 -23.19
C SER A 330 18.25 1.84 -24.16
N ARG A 331 17.13 1.28 -23.71
CA ARG A 331 15.89 1.27 -24.49
C ARG A 331 15.49 2.72 -24.73
N ASN A 332 15.36 3.11 -25.99
CA ASN A 332 14.64 4.31 -26.37
C ASN A 332 13.15 4.10 -26.11
N SER A 333 12.76 4.12 -24.83
CA SER A 333 11.52 4.80 -24.48
C SER A 333 11.73 6.24 -24.92
N THR A 334 10.85 6.77 -25.77
CA THR A 334 10.77 8.23 -25.91
C THR A 334 10.47 8.79 -24.54
N THR A 335 11.43 9.50 -23.95
CA THR A 335 11.23 10.30 -22.74
C THR A 335 10.32 11.46 -23.11
N ALA A 336 9.02 11.17 -23.18
CA ALA A 336 8.00 12.20 -23.14
C ALA A 336 8.22 12.94 -21.82
N ILE A 337 8.54 14.23 -21.93
CA ILE A 337 8.26 15.16 -20.84
C ILE A 337 6.77 14.95 -20.52
N PRO A 338 6.38 14.79 -19.24
CA PRO A 338 4.98 14.62 -18.91
C PRO A 338 4.17 15.75 -19.55
N PRO A 339 2.94 15.48 -20.04
CA PRO A 339 2.10 16.54 -20.53
C PRO A 339 1.89 17.58 -19.42
N PRO A 340 1.70 18.87 -19.75
CA PRO A 340 1.11 19.83 -18.82
C PRO A 340 -0.11 19.20 -18.13
N VAL A 341 -0.35 19.56 -16.86
CA VAL A 341 -1.38 18.93 -16.01
C VAL A 341 -2.74 18.83 -16.73
N ASP A 342 -3.11 19.84 -17.50
CA ASP A 342 -4.35 19.89 -18.30
C ASP A 342 -4.40 18.82 -19.42
N ASP A 343 -3.32 18.64 -20.18
CA ASP A 343 -3.21 17.63 -21.23
C ASP A 343 -3.21 16.20 -20.63
N ALA A 344 -2.61 16.04 -19.44
CA ALA A 344 -2.64 14.78 -18.70
C ALA A 344 -4.06 14.46 -18.19
N LEU A 345 -4.77 15.44 -17.64
CA LEU A 345 -6.16 15.30 -17.19
C LEU A 345 -7.11 14.94 -18.34
N GLN A 346 -6.99 15.57 -19.51
CA GLN A 346 -7.80 15.21 -20.67
C GLN A 346 -7.56 13.75 -21.09
N ALA A 347 -6.29 13.32 -21.19
CA ALA A 347 -5.97 11.93 -21.53
C ALA A 347 -6.47 10.92 -20.47
N ILE A 348 -6.50 11.30 -19.19
CA ILE A 348 -7.09 10.51 -18.09
C ILE A 348 -8.61 10.37 -18.28
N HIS A 349 -9.30 11.47 -18.62
CA HIS A 349 -10.74 11.46 -18.86
C HIS A 349 -11.12 10.70 -20.13
N ASP A 350 -10.31 10.76 -21.20
CA ASP A 350 -10.52 9.98 -22.43
C ASP A 350 -10.46 8.46 -22.17
N VAL A 351 -9.46 8.00 -21.39
CA VAL A 351 -9.36 6.58 -20.98
C VAL A 351 -10.51 6.18 -20.05
N ARG A 352 -11.01 7.09 -19.21
CA ARG A 352 -12.16 6.84 -18.34
C ARG A 352 -13.46 6.70 -19.15
N ASP A 353 -13.71 7.58 -20.11
CA ASP A 353 -14.85 7.48 -21.05
C ASP A 353 -14.79 6.16 -21.86
N GLN A 354 -13.58 5.71 -22.24
CA GLN A 354 -13.37 4.41 -22.89
C GLN A 354 -13.76 3.24 -21.97
N ILE A 355 -13.37 3.29 -20.68
CA ILE A 355 -13.70 2.24 -19.70
C ILE A 355 -15.20 2.24 -19.36
N GLU A 356 -15.82 3.40 -19.19
CA GLU A 356 -17.27 3.55 -19.00
C GLU A 356 -18.03 2.88 -20.14
N THR A 357 -17.69 3.26 -21.38
CA THR A 357 -18.29 2.70 -22.60
C THR A 357 -18.10 1.18 -22.69
N PHE A 358 -16.87 0.68 -22.53
CA PHE A 358 -16.57 -0.74 -22.67
C PHE A 358 -17.20 -1.59 -21.56
N SER A 359 -17.11 -1.14 -20.30
CA SER A 359 -17.68 -1.87 -19.17
C SER A 359 -19.20 -1.91 -19.23
N HIS A 360 -19.87 -0.82 -19.65
CA HIS A 360 -21.29 -0.85 -19.97
C HIS A 360 -21.62 -1.91 -21.02
N GLN A 361 -20.93 -1.90 -22.17
CA GLN A 361 -21.19 -2.85 -23.27
C GLN A 361 -21.01 -4.32 -22.84
N ILE A 362 -19.96 -4.64 -22.07
CA ILE A 362 -19.73 -6.01 -21.57
C ILE A 362 -20.85 -6.44 -20.60
N ARG A 363 -21.28 -5.54 -19.70
CA ARG A 363 -22.32 -5.81 -18.69
C ARG A 363 -23.72 -5.90 -19.30
N SER A 364 -24.05 -5.01 -20.23
CA SER A 364 -25.31 -5.01 -20.97
C SER A 364 -25.48 -6.28 -21.81
N GLY A 365 -24.37 -6.87 -22.29
CA GLY A 365 -24.34 -8.08 -23.12
C GLY A 365 -24.91 -7.86 -24.52
N GLU A 366 -24.66 -6.66 -25.06
CA GLU A 366 -24.82 -6.30 -26.48
C GLU A 366 -24.14 -7.33 -27.42
N GLN A 367 -24.61 -7.41 -28.68
CA GLN A 367 -24.18 -8.52 -29.56
C GLN A 367 -22.69 -8.48 -29.93
N HIS A 368 -22.06 -7.30 -29.95
CA HIS A 368 -20.63 -7.15 -30.25
C HIS A 368 -19.70 -7.30 -29.04
N SER A 369 -20.21 -7.23 -27.80
CA SER A 369 -19.43 -7.36 -26.56
C SER A 369 -19.40 -8.78 -25.99
N ARG A 370 -20.10 -9.71 -26.65
CA ARG A 370 -20.13 -11.13 -26.30
C ARG A 370 -18.87 -11.87 -26.71
N GLY A 371 -18.62 -12.99 -26.02
CA GLY A 371 -17.59 -13.96 -26.35
C GLY A 371 -17.76 -14.56 -27.75
N VAL A 372 -16.76 -15.30 -28.22
CA VAL A 372 -16.67 -15.78 -29.60
C VAL A 372 -17.83 -16.70 -30.01
N THR A 373 -18.42 -17.43 -29.06
CA THR A 373 -19.63 -18.27 -29.24
C THR A 373 -20.94 -17.54 -28.92
N ASN A 374 -20.93 -16.20 -28.90
CA ASN A 374 -22.10 -15.34 -28.63
C ASN A 374 -22.74 -15.52 -27.23
N LYS A 375 -22.04 -16.17 -26.28
CA LYS A 375 -22.37 -16.15 -24.84
C LYS A 375 -22.04 -14.78 -24.21
N ARG A 376 -22.72 -14.46 -23.10
CA ARG A 376 -22.42 -13.28 -22.28
C ARG A 376 -21.14 -13.51 -21.47
N ILE A 377 -20.32 -12.47 -21.31
CA ILE A 377 -19.18 -12.50 -20.40
C ILE A 377 -19.68 -12.31 -18.96
N THR A 378 -19.51 -13.33 -18.11
CA THR A 378 -19.80 -13.33 -16.67
C THR A 378 -18.53 -13.17 -15.84
N ASP A 379 -17.43 -13.78 -16.28
CA ASP A 379 -16.21 -13.94 -15.51
C ASP A 379 -15.09 -13.06 -16.07
N THR A 380 -14.31 -12.44 -15.19
CA THR A 380 -13.16 -11.60 -15.57
C THR A 380 -11.91 -12.04 -14.81
N ILE A 381 -10.86 -12.43 -15.52
CA ILE A 381 -9.56 -12.78 -14.92
C ILE A 381 -8.59 -11.61 -15.13
N VAL A 382 -8.14 -10.99 -14.05
CA VAL A 382 -7.04 -10.02 -14.05
C VAL A 382 -5.72 -10.79 -14.02
N VAL A 383 -4.86 -10.56 -15.01
CA VAL A 383 -3.54 -11.18 -15.12
C VAL A 383 -2.47 -10.12 -14.86
N SER A 384 -1.68 -10.29 -13.82
CA SER A 384 -0.65 -9.33 -13.37
C SER A 384 0.59 -10.07 -12.86
N SER A 385 1.72 -9.39 -12.66
CA SER A 385 2.89 -9.97 -11.97
C SER A 385 3.91 -8.99 -11.38
N SER A 386 3.92 -7.74 -11.81
CA SER A 386 4.89 -6.72 -11.40
C SER A 386 4.32 -5.78 -10.35
N GLY A 387 5.16 -5.39 -9.38
CA GLY A 387 4.90 -4.30 -8.43
C GLY A 387 3.56 -4.37 -7.68
N GLY A 388 3.04 -5.57 -7.43
CA GLY A 388 1.75 -5.78 -6.76
C GLY A 388 0.55 -5.08 -7.40
N MET A 389 0.59 -4.73 -8.69
CA MET A 389 -0.39 -3.82 -9.32
C MET A 389 -1.87 -4.26 -9.18
N HIS A 390 -2.14 -5.55 -9.00
CA HIS A 390 -3.48 -6.08 -8.77
C HIS A 390 -3.93 -6.00 -7.29
N ILE A 391 -3.03 -5.83 -6.32
CA ILE A 391 -3.35 -5.94 -4.87
C ILE A 391 -4.29 -4.80 -4.43
N GLY A 392 -4.10 -3.59 -4.95
CA GLY A 392 -5.06 -2.49 -4.75
C GLY A 392 -6.44 -2.80 -5.35
N THR A 393 -6.46 -3.41 -6.54
CA THR A 393 -7.71 -3.83 -7.21
C THR A 393 -8.43 -4.93 -6.43
N GLU A 394 -7.69 -5.92 -5.92
CA GLU A 394 -8.21 -6.98 -5.05
C GLU A 394 -8.73 -6.41 -3.72
N PHE A 395 -8.02 -5.44 -3.14
CA PHE A 395 -8.45 -4.72 -1.95
C PHE A 395 -9.80 -4.03 -2.14
N ILE A 396 -9.93 -3.18 -3.18
CA ILE A 396 -11.18 -2.48 -3.45
C ILE A 396 -12.30 -3.46 -3.82
N HIS A 397 -12.02 -4.53 -4.58
CA HIS A 397 -12.97 -5.60 -4.85
C HIS A 397 -13.47 -6.27 -3.56
N LYS A 398 -12.56 -6.65 -2.65
CA LYS A 398 -12.91 -7.29 -1.38
C LYS A 398 -13.76 -6.37 -0.49
N ALA A 399 -13.44 -5.07 -0.46
CA ALA A 399 -14.21 -4.09 0.30
C ALA A 399 -15.61 -3.83 -0.32
N LEU A 400 -15.69 -3.64 -1.64
CA LEU A 400 -16.95 -3.47 -2.37
C LEU A 400 -17.86 -4.71 -2.27
N SER A 401 -17.32 -5.92 -2.08
CA SER A 401 -18.13 -7.14 -1.90
C SER A 401 -19.04 -7.12 -0.67
N ALA A 402 -18.84 -6.18 0.27
CA ALA A 402 -19.72 -5.97 1.42
C ALA A 402 -20.85 -4.96 1.16
N ASP A 403 -20.62 -3.89 0.38
CA ASP A 403 -21.65 -2.89 0.06
C ASP A 403 -22.81 -3.52 -0.72
N SER A 404 -24.05 -3.18 -0.36
CA SER A 404 -25.26 -3.81 -0.90
C SER A 404 -25.53 -3.44 -2.36
N ARG A 405 -25.20 -2.23 -2.79
CA ARG A 405 -25.39 -1.75 -4.18
C ARG A 405 -24.33 -2.35 -5.10
N ALA A 406 -23.08 -2.37 -4.66
CA ALA A 406 -21.98 -3.02 -5.35
C ALA A 406 -22.23 -4.53 -5.47
N SER A 407 -22.69 -5.18 -4.40
CA SER A 407 -23.10 -6.60 -4.44
C SER A 407 -24.21 -6.86 -5.46
N GLN A 408 -25.22 -5.99 -5.54
CA GLN A 408 -26.29 -6.12 -6.53
C GLN A 408 -25.80 -5.84 -7.96
N ALA A 409 -24.94 -4.85 -8.15
CA ALA A 409 -24.33 -4.55 -9.46
C ALA A 409 -23.36 -5.64 -9.94
N ALA A 410 -22.90 -6.50 -9.04
CA ALA A 410 -22.06 -7.67 -9.31
C ALA A 410 -22.85 -8.99 -9.47
N GLU A 411 -24.19 -8.98 -9.40
CA GLU A 411 -24.99 -10.20 -9.47
C GLU A 411 -24.77 -10.96 -10.79
N GLY A 412 -24.40 -12.25 -10.69
CA GLY A 412 -24.06 -13.08 -11.84
C GLY A 412 -22.71 -12.75 -12.51
N ARG A 413 -21.78 -12.07 -11.80
CA ARG A 413 -20.45 -11.72 -12.30
C ARG A 413 -19.36 -12.08 -11.28
N ASN A 414 -18.20 -12.53 -11.76
CA ASN A 414 -17.05 -12.86 -10.92
C ASN A 414 -15.77 -12.15 -11.40
N LEU A 415 -14.90 -11.81 -10.45
CA LEU A 415 -13.59 -11.21 -10.69
C LEU A 415 -12.50 -12.06 -10.03
N HIS A 416 -11.54 -12.49 -10.83
CA HIS A 416 -10.47 -13.45 -10.50
C HIS A 416 -9.09 -12.80 -10.72
N PHE A 417 -8.02 -13.26 -10.05
CA PHE A 417 -6.73 -12.58 -9.94
C PHE A 417 -5.51 -13.52 -10.11
N LEU A 418 -5.24 -13.93 -11.36
CA LEU A 418 -4.06 -14.71 -11.72
C LEU A 418 -2.77 -13.86 -11.61
N SER A 419 -2.01 -14.07 -10.53
CA SER A 419 -0.95 -13.16 -10.08
C SER A 419 0.41 -13.83 -9.86
N ASN A 420 0.42 -15.11 -9.48
CA ASN A 420 1.62 -15.87 -9.14
C ASN A 420 2.10 -16.68 -10.36
N VAL A 421 3.41 -16.95 -10.44
CA VAL A 421 4.00 -17.78 -11.51
C VAL A 421 3.78 -19.28 -11.29
N ASP A 422 3.30 -19.66 -10.11
CA ASP A 422 3.00 -21.04 -9.77
C ASP A 422 1.83 -21.55 -10.65
N PRO A 423 1.97 -22.69 -11.37
CA PRO A 423 0.87 -23.26 -12.15
C PRO A 423 -0.34 -23.66 -11.29
N VAL A 424 -0.21 -23.78 -9.96
CA VAL A 424 -1.35 -23.93 -9.05
C VAL A 424 -2.27 -22.70 -9.10
N ASP A 425 -1.73 -21.48 -9.20
CA ASP A 425 -2.49 -20.24 -9.34
C ASP A 425 -3.28 -20.24 -10.64
N THR A 426 -2.64 -20.64 -11.75
CA THR A 426 -3.32 -20.83 -13.04
C THR A 426 -4.39 -21.92 -12.99
N PHE A 427 -4.22 -22.96 -12.18
CA PHE A 427 -5.23 -24.01 -12.00
C PHE A 427 -6.43 -23.51 -11.19
N LEU A 428 -6.22 -22.89 -10.03
CA LEU A 428 -7.28 -22.37 -9.17
C LEU A 428 -8.14 -21.33 -9.90
N GLU A 429 -7.49 -20.36 -10.55
CA GLU A 429 -8.18 -19.27 -11.27
C GLU A 429 -8.80 -19.72 -12.62
N THR A 430 -8.82 -21.02 -12.95
CA THR A 430 -9.41 -21.53 -14.21
C THR A 430 -10.12 -22.89 -14.13
N CYS A 431 -10.11 -23.61 -13.00
CA CYS A 431 -10.60 -25.00 -12.93
C CYS A 431 -12.10 -25.13 -13.20
N ASP A 432 -12.90 -24.19 -12.68
CA ASP A 432 -14.36 -24.22 -12.74
C ASP A 432 -14.98 -23.18 -13.71
N LEU A 433 -14.15 -22.48 -14.50
CA LEU A 433 -14.60 -21.40 -15.38
C LEU A 433 -14.99 -21.87 -16.79
N ASP A 434 -16.08 -21.31 -17.33
CA ASP A 434 -16.42 -21.42 -18.75
C ASP A 434 -15.61 -20.39 -19.56
N PRO A 435 -14.63 -20.82 -20.40
CA PRO A 435 -13.84 -19.92 -21.23
C PRO A 435 -14.69 -19.14 -22.25
N GLU A 436 -15.86 -19.63 -22.64
CA GLU A 436 -16.78 -18.91 -23.52
C GLU A 436 -17.43 -17.69 -22.85
N CYS A 437 -17.48 -17.68 -21.51
CA CYS A 437 -18.04 -16.61 -20.68
C CYS A 437 -16.94 -15.78 -19.97
N THR A 438 -15.66 -16.06 -20.23
CA THR A 438 -14.52 -15.45 -19.53
C THR A 438 -13.82 -14.38 -20.37
N LEU A 439 -13.57 -13.21 -19.78
CA LEU A 439 -12.72 -12.14 -20.30
C LEU A 439 -11.40 -12.07 -19.53
N VAL A 440 -10.27 -11.87 -20.22
CA VAL A 440 -8.94 -11.72 -19.63
C VAL A 440 -8.48 -10.27 -19.72
N VAL A 441 -8.20 -9.65 -18.59
CA VAL A 441 -7.63 -8.30 -18.46
C VAL A 441 -6.15 -8.42 -18.13
N VAL A 442 -5.28 -8.17 -19.10
CA VAL A 442 -3.82 -8.31 -18.94
C VAL A 442 -3.21 -6.99 -18.51
N VAL A 443 -2.77 -6.89 -17.25
CA VAL A 443 -2.14 -5.71 -16.67
C VAL A 443 -0.62 -5.86 -16.75
N SER A 444 0.02 -5.07 -17.62
CA SER A 444 1.48 -4.98 -17.68
C SER A 444 1.93 -3.63 -18.23
N LYS A 445 2.81 -2.95 -17.51
CA LYS A 445 3.30 -1.62 -17.92
C LYS A 445 4.02 -1.67 -19.27
N ASP A 446 5.04 -2.53 -19.42
CA ASP A 446 5.91 -2.60 -20.61
C ASP A 446 6.02 -4.00 -21.26
N PHE A 447 5.28 -5.00 -20.74
CA PHE A 447 5.37 -6.40 -21.15
C PHE A 447 6.79 -7.02 -21.09
N SER A 448 7.70 -6.50 -20.25
CA SER A 448 9.03 -7.13 -20.05
C SER A 448 9.04 -8.26 -19.02
N THR A 449 8.14 -8.25 -18.04
CA THR A 449 8.19 -9.16 -16.89
C THR A 449 7.99 -10.61 -17.34
N SER A 450 8.93 -11.48 -16.95
CA SER A 450 8.92 -12.88 -17.38
C SER A 450 7.79 -13.71 -16.76
N ILE A 451 7.17 -13.24 -15.67
CA ILE A 451 6.01 -13.85 -15.01
C ILE A 451 4.72 -13.46 -15.74
N GLU A 452 4.44 -12.16 -15.96
CA GLU A 452 3.33 -11.69 -16.84
C GLU A 452 3.31 -12.43 -18.16
N LEU A 453 4.46 -12.49 -18.85
CA LEU A 453 4.60 -13.19 -20.12
C LEU A 453 4.53 -14.73 -20.01
N SER A 454 4.55 -15.29 -18.80
CA SER A 454 4.25 -16.70 -18.54
C SER A 454 2.74 -16.86 -18.35
N ASN A 455 2.15 -16.17 -17.38
CA ASN A 455 0.73 -16.26 -17.03
C ASN A 455 -0.18 -15.88 -18.21
N PHE A 456 0.13 -14.80 -18.93
CA PHE A 456 -0.59 -14.43 -20.15
C PHE A 456 -0.54 -15.52 -21.23
N ARG A 457 0.60 -16.21 -21.39
CA ARG A 457 0.71 -17.31 -22.36
C ARG A 457 -0.04 -18.54 -21.88
N SER A 458 -0.02 -18.85 -20.58
CA SER A 458 -0.77 -19.94 -19.98
C SER A 458 -2.28 -19.74 -20.13
N ILE A 459 -2.83 -18.58 -19.75
CA ILE A 459 -4.27 -18.32 -19.86
C ILE A 459 -4.74 -18.24 -21.32
N ARG A 460 -3.92 -17.69 -22.22
CA ARG A 460 -4.24 -17.69 -23.65
C ARG A 460 -4.17 -19.09 -24.25
N GLN A 461 -3.26 -19.94 -23.78
CA GLN A 461 -3.24 -21.36 -24.17
C GLN A 461 -4.48 -22.09 -23.65
N TRP A 462 -4.94 -21.82 -22.42
CA TRP A 462 -6.19 -22.33 -21.86
C TRP A 462 -7.39 -21.91 -22.73
N LEU A 463 -7.61 -20.61 -22.97
CA LEU A 463 -8.64 -20.08 -23.87
C LEU A 463 -8.61 -20.77 -25.25
N ASN A 464 -7.46 -20.72 -25.93
CA ASN A 464 -7.32 -21.29 -27.27
C ASN A 464 -7.58 -22.81 -27.29
N SER A 465 -7.14 -23.56 -26.27
CA SER A 465 -7.31 -25.02 -26.20
C SER A 465 -8.78 -25.45 -26.10
N LYS A 466 -9.63 -24.59 -25.54
CA LYS A 466 -11.06 -24.84 -25.34
C LYS A 466 -11.87 -24.28 -26.51
N LEU A 467 -11.67 -22.99 -26.82
CA LEU A 467 -12.48 -22.23 -27.77
C LEU A 467 -12.19 -22.54 -29.24
N CYS A 468 -10.94 -22.84 -29.62
CA CYS A 468 -10.65 -23.21 -31.03
C CYS A 468 -11.37 -24.49 -31.46
N THR A 469 -11.72 -25.38 -30.52
CA THR A 469 -12.52 -26.58 -30.78
C THR A 469 -13.97 -26.21 -31.08
N ALA A 470 -14.62 -25.42 -30.20
CA ALA A 470 -15.99 -24.96 -30.38
C ALA A 470 -16.20 -24.20 -31.71
N ILE A 471 -15.27 -23.30 -32.07
CA ILE A 471 -15.31 -22.55 -33.34
C ILE A 471 -15.27 -23.49 -34.56
N ILE A 472 -14.53 -24.60 -34.49
CA ILE A 472 -14.49 -25.59 -35.59
C ILE A 472 -15.82 -26.34 -35.69
N ASP A 473 -16.42 -26.73 -34.57
CA ASP A 473 -17.65 -27.51 -34.55
C ASP A 473 -18.88 -26.69 -34.97
N GLU A 474 -18.99 -25.41 -34.58
CA GLU A 474 -20.03 -24.51 -35.10
C GLU A 474 -19.93 -24.31 -36.62
N ASN A 475 -18.71 -24.11 -37.14
CA ASN A 475 -18.49 -23.98 -38.58
C ASN A 475 -18.83 -25.28 -39.34
N ASN A 476 -18.55 -26.45 -38.77
CA ASN A 476 -18.94 -27.73 -39.36
C ASN A 476 -20.48 -27.92 -39.40
N ASN A 477 -21.18 -27.52 -38.33
CA ASN A 477 -22.64 -27.61 -38.27
C ASN A 477 -23.34 -26.64 -39.24
N ASN A 478 -22.87 -25.40 -39.35
CA ASN A 478 -23.44 -24.42 -40.29
C ASN A 478 -23.22 -24.81 -41.76
N ASN A 479 -22.08 -25.43 -42.10
CA ASN A 479 -21.81 -25.92 -43.46
C ASN A 479 -22.68 -27.13 -43.88
N ASN A 480 -23.41 -27.77 -42.96
CA ASN A 480 -24.32 -28.88 -43.26
C ASN A 480 -25.73 -28.42 -43.72
N ILE A 481 -25.99 -27.11 -43.80
CA ILE A 481 -27.31 -26.56 -44.16
C ILE A 481 -27.45 -26.34 -45.68
N ASP A 482 -26.37 -25.98 -46.39
CA ASP A 482 -26.37 -25.84 -47.86
C ASP A 482 -25.98 -27.16 -48.56
N GLY A 483 -27.00 -27.99 -48.83
CA GLY A 483 -26.84 -29.34 -49.37
C GLY A 483 -26.39 -29.42 -50.84
N THR A 484 -25.13 -29.14 -51.16
CA THR A 484 -24.49 -29.56 -52.43
C THR A 484 -23.15 -30.28 -52.21
N SER A 485 -23.18 -31.61 -52.29
CA SER A 485 -21.99 -32.46 -52.12
C SER A 485 -21.23 -32.69 -53.43
N THR A 486 -20.00 -32.17 -53.52
CA THR A 486 -19.04 -32.51 -54.59
C THR A 486 -17.68 -32.92 -54.02
N THR A 487 -17.45 -34.23 -53.93
CA THR A 487 -16.17 -34.79 -53.49
C THR A 487 -15.07 -34.58 -54.53
N SER A 488 -14.00 -33.89 -54.16
CA SER A 488 -12.69 -34.06 -54.81
C SER A 488 -11.59 -34.11 -53.75
N ALA A 489 -10.81 -35.20 -53.74
CA ALA A 489 -9.75 -35.42 -52.78
C ALA A 489 -8.41 -35.07 -53.42
N THR A 490 -7.78 -33.99 -52.96
CA THR A 490 -6.49 -33.52 -53.48
C THR A 490 -5.54 -33.17 -52.32
N THR A 491 -4.25 -33.35 -52.56
CA THR A 491 -3.18 -33.46 -51.55
C THR A 491 -2.83 -32.17 -50.77
N ALA A 492 -2.36 -32.39 -49.54
CA ALA A 492 -1.45 -31.53 -48.74
C ALA A 492 -2.07 -30.34 -47.95
N PRO A 493 -1.40 -29.83 -46.87
CA PRO A 493 -2.12 -29.25 -45.74
C PRO A 493 -1.81 -27.76 -45.41
N PRO A 494 -2.63 -26.80 -45.89
CA PRO A 494 -2.58 -25.40 -45.43
C PRO A 494 -3.83 -24.91 -44.68
N THR A 495 -4.99 -25.55 -44.86
CA THR A 495 -6.31 -25.05 -44.42
C THR A 495 -6.47 -25.03 -42.90
N ILE A 496 -6.20 -26.16 -42.20
CA ILE A 496 -6.39 -26.28 -40.75
C ILE A 496 -5.61 -25.19 -39.98
N ASN A 497 -4.36 -24.93 -40.38
CA ASN A 497 -3.53 -23.88 -39.78
C ASN A 497 -4.06 -22.46 -40.04
N ARG A 498 -4.78 -22.24 -41.15
CA ARG A 498 -5.42 -20.95 -41.45
C ARG A 498 -6.70 -20.75 -40.65
N THR A 499 -7.55 -21.78 -40.53
CA THR A 499 -8.76 -21.75 -39.69
C THR A 499 -8.39 -21.59 -38.22
N ARG A 500 -7.39 -22.33 -37.72
CA ARG A 500 -6.90 -22.20 -36.34
C ARG A 500 -6.38 -20.80 -36.04
N ARG A 501 -5.51 -20.23 -36.89
CA ARG A 501 -4.99 -18.86 -36.69
C ARG A 501 -6.09 -17.80 -36.73
N ARG A 502 -7.16 -18.04 -37.50
CA ARG A 502 -8.34 -17.17 -37.51
C ARG A 502 -9.07 -17.23 -36.16
N GLY A 503 -9.36 -18.44 -35.66
CA GLY A 503 -9.96 -18.62 -34.32
C GLY A 503 -9.10 -18.03 -33.20
N GLU A 504 -7.78 -18.26 -33.19
CA GLU A 504 -6.83 -17.67 -32.22
C GLU A 504 -6.75 -16.12 -32.28
N SER A 505 -7.26 -15.50 -33.35
CA SER A 505 -7.43 -14.05 -33.51
C SER A 505 -8.81 -13.58 -33.02
N GLU A 506 -9.88 -14.26 -33.43
CA GLU A 506 -11.27 -13.96 -33.03
C GLU A 506 -11.46 -14.15 -31.51
N ILE A 507 -10.80 -15.13 -30.90
CA ILE A 507 -10.70 -15.28 -29.43
C ILE A 507 -9.98 -14.08 -28.80
N SER A 508 -8.86 -13.64 -29.38
CA SER A 508 -8.07 -12.52 -28.86
C SER A 508 -8.82 -11.19 -28.90
N GLU A 509 -9.67 -11.02 -29.92
CA GLU A 509 -10.54 -9.85 -30.10
C GLU A 509 -11.70 -9.81 -29.08
N ARG A 510 -12.27 -10.97 -28.71
CA ARG A 510 -13.45 -11.07 -27.84
C ARG A 510 -13.18 -11.39 -26.37
N HIS A 511 -12.04 -12.00 -26.05
CA HIS A 511 -11.73 -12.51 -24.71
C HIS A 511 -10.46 -11.90 -24.09
N ILE A 512 -9.77 -10.97 -24.75
CA ILE A 512 -8.52 -10.39 -24.22
C ILE A 512 -8.49 -8.87 -24.40
N VAL A 513 -8.23 -8.16 -23.30
CA VAL A 513 -7.90 -6.73 -23.25
C VAL A 513 -6.61 -6.49 -22.48
N ALA A 514 -5.94 -5.37 -22.73
CA ALA A 514 -4.67 -5.01 -22.10
C ALA A 514 -4.75 -3.65 -21.39
N VAL A 515 -4.17 -3.56 -20.20
CA VAL A 515 -3.87 -2.30 -19.51
C VAL A 515 -2.36 -2.10 -19.53
N THR A 516 -1.88 -1.11 -20.28
CA THR A 516 -0.45 -0.97 -20.60
C THR A 516 -0.04 0.45 -21.00
N CYS A 517 1.26 0.76 -20.96
CA CYS A 517 1.82 2.01 -21.49
C CYS A 517 2.49 1.85 -22.86
N VAL A 518 2.46 0.66 -23.47
CA VAL A 518 2.97 0.45 -24.84
C VAL A 518 1.90 0.77 -25.89
N ASP A 519 2.28 1.51 -26.93
CA ASP A 519 1.32 1.98 -27.95
C ASP A 519 0.84 0.87 -28.90
N SER A 520 1.48 -0.30 -28.93
CA SER A 520 1.02 -1.45 -29.72
C SER A 520 1.37 -2.80 -29.09
N THR A 521 0.34 -3.63 -28.92
CA THR A 521 0.43 -5.03 -28.45
C THR A 521 0.43 -6.05 -29.60
N GLN A 522 0.70 -5.63 -30.85
CA GLN A 522 0.58 -6.49 -32.03
C GLN A 522 1.41 -7.79 -31.95
N SER A 523 2.61 -7.76 -31.34
CA SER A 523 3.46 -8.95 -31.14
C SER A 523 2.88 -9.95 -30.13
N LEU A 524 1.96 -9.51 -29.28
CA LEU A 524 1.16 -10.30 -28.36
C LEU A 524 -0.20 -10.68 -28.98
N GLY A 525 -0.57 -10.13 -30.14
CA GLY A 525 -1.82 -10.41 -30.85
C GLY A 525 -3.08 -9.90 -30.13
N ILE A 526 -2.96 -8.92 -29.25
CA ILE A 526 -4.10 -8.19 -28.66
C ILE A 526 -4.37 -6.98 -29.57
N PRO A 527 -5.60 -6.74 -30.04
CA PRO A 527 -5.94 -5.59 -30.90
C PRO A 527 -5.71 -4.25 -30.20
N GLU A 528 -5.40 -3.21 -30.98
CA GLU A 528 -5.19 -1.85 -30.45
C GLU A 528 -6.49 -1.22 -29.91
N THR A 529 -7.65 -1.64 -30.41
CA THR A 529 -8.98 -1.33 -29.85
C THR A 529 -9.21 -1.88 -28.44
N ASN A 530 -8.42 -2.89 -28.05
CA ASN A 530 -8.53 -3.60 -26.78
C ASN A 530 -7.46 -3.15 -25.78
N ILE A 531 -6.76 -2.04 -26.07
CA ILE A 531 -5.79 -1.40 -25.18
C ILE A 531 -6.48 -0.28 -24.38
N PHE A 532 -6.27 -0.29 -23.07
CA PHE A 532 -6.59 0.80 -22.15
C PHE A 532 -5.28 1.41 -21.65
N ARG A 533 -5.04 2.68 -21.97
CA ARG A 533 -3.73 3.32 -21.74
C ARG A 533 -3.49 3.58 -20.24
N ILE A 534 -2.25 3.33 -19.82
CA ILE A 534 -1.63 3.95 -18.65
C ILE A 534 -0.33 4.66 -19.05
N TRP A 535 0.19 5.53 -18.20
CA TRP A 535 1.37 6.36 -18.47
C TRP A 535 2.64 5.82 -17.81
N ASP A 536 3.80 6.32 -18.23
CA ASP A 536 5.11 5.92 -17.71
C ASP A 536 5.41 6.49 -16.31
N TRP A 537 4.75 7.58 -15.91
CA TRP A 537 4.71 8.11 -14.55
C TRP A 537 3.81 7.31 -13.57
N ILE A 538 3.04 6.32 -14.05
CA ILE A 538 2.24 5.44 -13.17
C ILE A 538 3.18 4.49 -12.40
N ILE A 539 3.23 4.63 -11.09
CA ILE A 539 3.97 3.74 -10.18
C ILE A 539 3.05 2.59 -9.78
N GLY A 540 3.53 1.34 -9.80
CA GLY A 540 2.69 0.14 -9.68
C GLY A 540 1.79 0.12 -8.44
N ARG A 541 2.35 0.44 -7.27
CA ARG A 541 1.62 0.49 -5.99
C ARG A 541 0.61 1.64 -5.87
N PHE A 542 0.79 2.72 -6.63
CA PHE A 542 -0.12 3.87 -6.71
C PHE A 542 -1.02 3.83 -7.98
N SER A 543 -1.20 2.66 -8.59
CA SER A 543 -1.85 2.55 -9.90
C SER A 543 -3.34 2.19 -9.87
N VAL A 544 -3.92 1.88 -8.70
CA VAL A 544 -5.29 1.33 -8.59
C VAL A 544 -6.37 2.30 -9.12
N THR A 545 -6.16 3.61 -8.96
CA THR A 545 -7.05 4.65 -9.49
C THR A 545 -6.89 4.90 -10.99
N SER A 546 -6.00 4.18 -11.68
CA SER A 546 -5.91 4.18 -13.15
C SER A 546 -6.74 3.05 -13.77
N ALA A 547 -6.64 2.85 -15.08
CA ALA A 547 -7.22 1.69 -15.79
C ALA A 547 -6.88 0.32 -15.15
N VAL A 548 -5.80 0.21 -14.37
CA VAL A 548 -5.40 -1.00 -13.63
C VAL A 548 -6.47 -1.49 -12.65
N GLY A 549 -7.12 -0.57 -11.94
CA GLY A 549 -8.26 -0.88 -11.07
C GLY A 549 -9.60 -0.51 -11.69
N ILE A 550 -9.71 0.66 -12.32
CA ILE A 550 -10.99 1.15 -12.87
C ILE A 550 -11.61 0.14 -13.84
N LEU A 551 -10.84 -0.44 -14.78
CA LEU A 551 -11.38 -1.38 -15.77
C LEU A 551 -11.98 -2.65 -15.14
N PRO A 552 -11.21 -3.49 -14.42
CA PRO A 552 -11.76 -4.71 -13.80
C PRO A 552 -12.86 -4.42 -12.76
N LEU A 553 -12.74 -3.34 -11.97
CA LEU A 553 -13.77 -2.97 -11.01
C LEU A 553 -15.05 -2.48 -11.71
N SER A 554 -14.96 -1.75 -12.83
CA SER A 554 -16.16 -1.29 -13.56
C SER A 554 -16.85 -2.45 -14.28
N LEU A 555 -16.09 -3.43 -14.77
CA LEU A 555 -16.64 -4.69 -15.31
C LEU A 555 -17.44 -5.46 -14.26
N GLN A 556 -16.95 -5.53 -13.02
CA GLN A 556 -17.61 -6.21 -11.92
C GLN A 556 -18.78 -5.42 -11.31
N TYR A 557 -18.59 -4.12 -11.05
CA TYR A 557 -19.46 -3.29 -10.20
C TYR A 557 -20.22 -2.16 -10.91
N SER A 558 -19.98 -1.95 -12.20
CA SER A 558 -20.35 -0.72 -12.95
C SER A 558 -19.44 0.49 -12.68
N TYR A 559 -19.35 1.38 -13.67
CA TYR A 559 -18.44 2.53 -13.66
C TYR A 559 -18.91 3.64 -12.72
N GLU A 560 -20.21 3.73 -12.46
CA GLU A 560 -20.84 4.66 -11.52
C GLU A 560 -20.36 4.39 -10.08
N ILE A 561 -20.35 3.12 -9.65
CA ILE A 561 -19.86 2.71 -8.33
C ILE A 561 -18.35 2.93 -8.22
N VAL A 562 -17.59 2.67 -9.28
CA VAL A 562 -16.15 2.98 -9.31
C VAL A 562 -15.89 4.49 -9.27
N THR A 563 -16.75 5.30 -9.88
CA THR A 563 -16.66 6.77 -9.82
C THR A 563 -16.89 7.29 -8.41
N GLU A 564 -17.74 6.66 -7.59
CA GLU A 564 -17.83 6.99 -6.16
C GLU A 564 -16.50 6.72 -5.41
N VAL A 565 -15.78 5.63 -5.76
CA VAL A 565 -14.44 5.35 -5.19
C VAL A 565 -13.42 6.40 -5.61
N LEU A 566 -13.44 6.83 -6.88
CA LEU A 566 -12.55 7.92 -7.35
C LEU A 566 -12.86 9.24 -6.64
N ASN A 567 -14.14 9.59 -6.50
CA ASN A 567 -14.57 10.81 -5.81
C ASN A 567 -14.12 10.81 -4.33
N GLY A 568 -14.32 9.71 -3.61
CA GLY A 568 -13.87 9.62 -2.21
C GLY A 568 -12.35 9.63 -2.04
N ALA A 569 -11.61 9.09 -3.00
CA ALA A 569 -10.16 9.22 -3.00
C ALA A 569 -9.72 10.68 -3.29
N HIS A 570 -10.44 11.40 -4.15
CA HIS A 570 -10.14 12.81 -4.46
C HIS A 570 -10.54 13.77 -3.32
N ASP A 571 -11.60 13.46 -2.58
CA ASP A 571 -11.99 14.14 -1.34
C ASP A 571 -10.86 14.13 -0.29
N MET A 572 -10.09 13.04 -0.23
CA MET A 572 -8.89 12.92 0.60
C MET A 572 -7.62 13.55 -0.02
N ASP A 573 -7.51 13.64 -1.37
CA ASP A 573 -6.48 14.50 -1.99
C ASP A 573 -6.67 15.97 -1.58
N GLU A 574 -7.89 16.47 -1.66
CA GLU A 574 -8.20 17.87 -1.33
C GLU A 574 -8.08 18.16 0.18
N HIS A 575 -8.32 17.17 1.04
CA HIS A 575 -7.92 17.25 2.44
C HIS A 575 -6.39 17.32 2.59
N PHE A 576 -5.65 16.41 1.96
CA PHE A 576 -4.19 16.36 2.03
C PHE A 576 -3.50 17.64 1.55
N PHE A 577 -3.94 18.22 0.44
CA PHE A 577 -3.33 19.43 -0.13
C PHE A 577 -3.78 20.72 0.57
N ASN A 578 -5.03 20.85 1.01
CA ASN A 578 -5.55 22.15 1.46
C ASN A 578 -5.77 22.28 2.97
N ALA A 579 -5.85 21.17 3.73
CA ALA A 579 -6.03 21.26 5.18
C ALA A 579 -4.74 21.73 5.89
N PRO A 580 -4.84 22.56 6.95
CA PRO A 580 -3.71 22.92 7.81
C PRO A 580 -3.05 21.66 8.38
N LEU A 581 -1.72 21.64 8.51
CA LEU A 581 -0.96 20.44 8.90
C LEU A 581 -1.43 19.78 10.22
N ARG A 582 -2.04 20.57 11.12
CA ARG A 582 -2.57 20.17 12.42
C ARG A 582 -3.92 19.46 12.36
N ASP A 583 -4.68 19.67 11.29
CA ASP A 583 -5.98 19.04 11.04
C ASP A 583 -5.89 17.94 9.95
N ASN A 584 -4.74 17.84 9.28
CA ASN A 584 -4.50 17.05 8.09
C ASN A 584 -4.17 15.59 8.44
N ILE A 585 -5.17 14.70 8.34
CA ILE A 585 -5.09 13.32 8.82
C ILE A 585 -3.92 12.52 8.20
N PRO A 586 -3.64 12.56 6.88
CA PRO A 586 -2.44 11.92 6.31
C PRO A 586 -1.12 12.44 6.88
N VAL A 587 -1.02 13.76 7.13
CA VAL A 587 0.19 14.37 7.71
C VAL A 587 0.38 13.91 9.16
N LEU A 588 -0.67 13.93 9.98
CA LEU A 588 -0.62 13.45 11.37
C LEU A 588 -0.18 11.98 11.44
N LEU A 589 -0.77 11.09 10.64
CA LEU A 589 -0.39 9.67 10.59
C LEU A 589 1.03 9.43 10.01
N GLY A 590 1.54 10.36 9.21
CA GLY A 590 2.92 10.33 8.72
C GLY A 590 3.91 10.74 9.82
N LEU A 591 3.67 11.87 10.49
CA LEU A 591 4.46 12.36 11.63
C LEU A 591 4.50 11.34 12.78
N LEU A 592 3.34 10.79 13.15
CA LEU A 592 3.24 9.73 14.16
C LEU A 592 3.91 8.42 13.72
N GLY A 593 3.96 8.13 12.41
CA GLY A 593 4.76 7.03 11.86
C GLY A 593 6.25 7.23 12.12
N VAL A 594 6.80 8.36 11.67
CA VAL A 594 8.22 8.73 11.88
C VAL A 594 8.57 8.77 13.37
N TRP A 595 7.71 9.37 14.21
CA TRP A 595 7.88 9.39 15.67
C TRP A 595 8.08 7.98 16.24
N ASN A 596 7.13 7.09 15.96
CA ASN A 596 7.15 5.74 16.49
C ASN A 596 8.34 4.92 15.97
N SER A 597 8.64 4.97 14.66
CA SER A 597 9.68 4.11 14.08
C SER A 597 11.11 4.62 14.32
N THR A 598 11.31 5.93 14.29
CA THR A 598 12.65 6.55 14.23
C THR A 598 13.12 7.08 15.58
N PHE A 599 12.22 7.63 16.40
CA PHE A 599 12.57 8.18 17.71
C PHE A 599 12.25 7.19 18.84
N MET A 600 11.07 6.56 18.83
CA MET A 600 10.71 5.50 19.80
C MET A 600 11.23 4.09 19.43
N GLY A 601 11.78 3.92 18.22
CA GLY A 601 12.43 2.68 17.76
C GLY A 601 11.50 1.51 17.41
N TYR A 602 10.19 1.76 17.26
CA TYR A 602 9.19 0.73 16.96
C TYR A 602 9.13 0.43 15.45
N THR A 603 9.97 -0.50 14.99
CA THR A 603 10.17 -0.87 13.57
C THR A 603 8.99 -1.58 12.89
N THR A 604 7.83 -1.69 13.52
CA THR A 604 6.70 -2.52 13.06
C THR A 604 5.38 -1.86 13.42
N ARG A 605 4.43 -1.83 12.48
CA ARG A 605 3.07 -1.30 12.69
C ARG A 605 2.02 -2.38 12.40
N ALA A 606 1.03 -2.48 13.29
CA ALA A 606 -0.16 -3.29 13.07
C ALA A 606 -1.30 -2.43 12.46
N LEU A 607 -1.92 -2.92 11.39
CA LEU A 607 -3.08 -2.30 10.76
C LEU A 607 -4.30 -3.20 10.95
N ILE A 608 -5.23 -2.79 11.82
CA ILE A 608 -6.28 -3.66 12.37
C ILE A 608 -7.66 -3.06 12.07
N PRO A 609 -8.26 -3.39 10.91
CA PRO A 609 -9.60 -2.97 10.58
C PRO A 609 -10.65 -3.87 11.24
N TYR A 610 -11.58 -3.30 12.00
CA TYR A 610 -12.79 -3.97 12.49
C TYR A 610 -13.86 -4.06 11.39
N SER A 611 -13.46 -4.66 10.28
CA SER A 611 -14.33 -5.06 9.16
C SER A 611 -13.63 -6.13 8.34
N VAL A 612 -14.23 -7.32 8.25
CA VAL A 612 -13.70 -8.43 7.42
C VAL A 612 -13.69 -8.12 5.92
N ALA A 613 -14.42 -7.09 5.49
CA ALA A 613 -14.36 -6.57 4.12
C ALA A 613 -13.00 -5.89 3.80
N LEU A 614 -12.25 -5.48 4.83
CA LEU A 614 -10.93 -4.88 4.70
C LEU A 614 -9.78 -5.90 4.88
N SER A 615 -10.04 -7.21 4.76
CA SER A 615 -9.01 -8.27 4.89
C SER A 615 -7.87 -8.20 3.87
N LYS A 616 -7.96 -7.30 2.89
CA LYS A 616 -6.93 -7.03 1.87
C LYS A 616 -6.29 -5.64 2.00
N LEU A 617 -6.72 -4.84 2.99
CA LEU A 617 -6.14 -3.52 3.27
C LEU A 617 -4.69 -3.63 3.72
N SER A 618 -4.35 -4.52 4.67
CA SER A 618 -2.96 -4.66 5.13
C SER A 618 -2.00 -5.11 4.02
N PRO A 619 -2.32 -6.11 3.17
CA PRO A 619 -1.55 -6.40 1.96
C PRO A 619 -1.36 -5.20 1.01
N TYR A 620 -2.40 -4.39 0.78
CA TYR A 620 -2.29 -3.19 -0.06
C TYR A 620 -1.42 -2.10 0.58
N VAL A 621 -1.63 -1.76 1.85
CA VAL A 621 -0.82 -0.77 2.57
C VAL A 621 0.63 -1.24 2.70
N SER A 622 0.88 -2.53 2.91
CA SER A 622 2.24 -3.09 2.93
C SER A 622 2.94 -2.94 1.57
N LEU A 623 2.22 -3.10 0.45
CA LEU A 623 2.77 -2.82 -0.89
C LEU A 623 3.09 -1.32 -1.06
N VAL A 624 2.13 -0.45 -0.74
CA VAL A 624 2.29 1.01 -0.90
C VAL A 624 3.44 1.53 -0.04
N ASP A 625 3.46 1.20 1.23
CA ASP A 625 4.37 1.78 2.21
C ASP A 625 5.77 1.11 2.17
N MET A 626 5.84 -0.23 2.22
CA MET A 626 7.15 -0.92 2.35
C MET A 626 7.99 -0.86 1.06
N GLU A 627 7.38 -0.90 -0.13
CA GLU A 627 8.14 -0.74 -1.39
C GLU A 627 8.51 0.74 -1.65
N SER A 628 7.73 1.69 -1.13
CA SER A 628 8.07 3.13 -1.18
C SER A 628 9.19 3.48 -0.22
N ASN A 629 9.02 3.14 1.06
CA ASN A 629 9.77 3.74 2.16
C ASN A 629 10.85 2.83 2.75
N GLY A 630 10.87 1.54 2.39
CA GLY A 630 11.93 0.58 2.76
C GLY A 630 13.26 0.86 2.06
N LYS A 631 13.85 2.04 2.31
CA LYS A 631 15.05 2.57 1.65
C LYS A 631 16.19 2.72 2.66
N ARG A 632 17.43 2.64 2.18
CA ARG A 632 18.66 2.80 2.98
C ARG A 632 19.46 4.07 2.66
N VAL A 633 19.02 4.83 1.64
CA VAL A 633 19.70 6.05 1.18
C VAL A 633 18.69 7.19 1.06
N ALA A 634 19.16 8.41 1.29
CA ALA A 634 18.41 9.62 1.02
C ALA A 634 18.42 9.96 -0.49
N ILE A 635 17.67 10.99 -0.86
CA ILE A 635 17.54 11.52 -2.23
C ILE A 635 18.90 11.95 -2.84
N ASP A 636 19.86 12.40 -2.03
CA ASP A 636 21.23 12.73 -2.46
C ASP A 636 22.15 11.50 -2.67
N GLY A 637 21.67 10.30 -2.32
CA GLY A 637 22.44 9.05 -2.35
C GLY A 637 23.31 8.80 -1.10
N SER A 638 23.27 9.67 -0.09
CA SER A 638 23.90 9.42 1.21
C SER A 638 23.20 8.28 1.96
N GLU A 639 23.93 7.58 2.83
CA GLU A 639 23.39 6.46 3.61
C GLU A 639 22.63 6.97 4.85
N LEU A 640 21.43 6.46 5.07
CA LEU A 640 20.58 6.88 6.18
C LEU A 640 21.19 6.44 7.51
N ILE A 641 21.22 7.36 8.47
CA ILE A 641 21.76 7.15 9.82
C ILE A 641 20.75 6.48 10.76
N HIS A 642 19.52 6.29 10.30
CA HIS A 642 18.43 5.54 10.94
C HIS A 642 17.76 4.63 9.89
N PRO A 643 17.07 3.55 10.29
CA PRO A 643 16.16 2.84 9.40
C PRO A 643 14.99 3.72 8.94
N ALA A 644 14.44 3.46 7.75
CA ALA A 644 13.23 4.08 7.22
C ALA A 644 12.26 3.02 6.69
N GLY A 645 10.96 3.32 6.77
CA GLY A 645 9.86 2.41 6.46
C GLY A 645 9.60 1.36 7.55
N GLU A 646 8.36 1.28 8.05
CA GLU A 646 7.97 0.25 9.01
C GLU A 646 7.69 -1.10 8.34
N ILE A 647 7.85 -2.18 9.10
CA ILE A 647 7.26 -3.47 8.75
C ILE A 647 5.75 -3.39 9.03
N ASN A 648 4.94 -3.39 7.99
CA ASN A 648 3.48 -3.43 8.13
C ASN A 648 2.99 -4.88 8.25
N LEU A 649 2.08 -5.12 9.19
CA LEU A 649 1.35 -6.37 9.36
C LEU A 649 -0.11 -6.06 9.74
N GLY A 650 -1.03 -7.01 9.58
CA GLY A 650 -2.43 -6.76 9.95
C GLY A 650 -3.39 -7.81 9.43
N GLU A 651 -4.45 -8.02 10.20
CA GLU A 651 -5.62 -8.83 9.88
C GLU A 651 -6.86 -8.13 10.46
N PRO A 652 -8.08 -8.42 9.97
CA PRO A 652 -9.30 -7.86 10.55
C PRO A 652 -9.45 -8.18 12.05
N GLY A 653 -9.91 -7.20 12.81
CA GLY A 653 -10.18 -7.32 14.24
C GLY A 653 -11.44 -8.15 14.53
N GLY A 654 -11.44 -8.86 15.67
CA GLY A 654 -12.54 -9.70 16.15
C GLY A 654 -12.05 -11.08 16.55
N ASN A 655 -12.72 -12.15 16.09
CA ASN A 655 -12.40 -13.55 16.42
C ASN A 655 -10.97 -13.99 16.04
N THR A 656 -10.27 -13.22 15.22
CA THR A 656 -8.94 -13.49 14.63
C THR A 656 -7.75 -13.00 15.46
N ASN A 657 -7.98 -12.33 16.60
CA ASN A 657 -6.95 -11.63 17.39
C ASN A 657 -5.80 -12.53 17.96
N HIS A 658 -5.93 -13.85 17.92
CA HIS A 658 -5.22 -14.75 18.85
C HIS A 658 -3.68 -14.83 18.81
N PRO A 659 -2.96 -14.83 17.66
CA PRO A 659 -1.51 -14.98 17.69
C PRO A 659 -0.77 -13.67 17.95
N PHE A 660 -1.22 -12.54 17.38
CA PHE A 660 -0.47 -11.29 17.43
C PHE A 660 -0.88 -10.34 18.56
N PHE A 661 -2.14 -10.31 19.01
CA PHE A 661 -2.48 -9.47 20.18
C PHE A 661 -1.75 -9.92 21.45
N GLN A 662 -1.52 -11.22 21.64
CA GLN A 662 -0.67 -11.75 22.72
C GLN A 662 0.74 -11.15 22.68
N LEU A 663 1.33 -11.03 21.47
CA LEU A 663 2.62 -10.38 21.27
C LEU A 663 2.54 -8.86 21.51
N MET A 664 1.49 -8.19 21.04
CA MET A 664 1.29 -6.75 21.18
C MET A 664 1.02 -6.31 22.62
N HIS A 665 0.40 -7.15 23.45
CA HIS A 665 0.01 -6.84 24.84
C HIS A 665 1.10 -7.14 25.88
N GLN A 666 1.79 -8.27 25.76
CA GLN A 666 2.80 -8.71 26.74
C GLN A 666 4.21 -8.89 26.14
N GLY A 667 4.33 -8.96 24.81
CA GLY A 667 5.60 -9.03 24.10
C GLY A 667 6.09 -7.66 23.64
N ARG A 668 6.62 -7.61 22.40
CA ARG A 668 7.15 -6.39 21.77
C ARG A 668 6.08 -5.30 21.68
N VAL A 669 6.48 -4.05 21.88
CA VAL A 669 5.63 -2.90 21.54
C VAL A 669 5.53 -2.80 20.02
N ILE A 670 4.30 -2.70 19.53
CA ILE A 670 3.96 -2.58 18.10
C ILE A 670 2.83 -1.54 18.03
N PRO A 671 3.10 -0.30 17.56
CA PRO A 671 2.07 0.69 17.27
C PRO A 671 0.95 0.13 16.40
N ALA A 672 -0.30 0.49 16.73
CA ALA A 672 -1.48 -0.01 16.03
C ALA A 672 -2.33 1.12 15.43
N ASP A 673 -2.63 1.03 14.13
CA ASP A 673 -3.70 1.80 13.49
C ASP A 673 -4.98 0.93 13.49
N PHE A 674 -5.92 1.25 14.37
CA PHE A 674 -7.24 0.62 14.41
C PHE A 674 -8.21 1.36 13.50
N ILE A 675 -8.97 0.65 12.65
CA ILE A 675 -9.98 1.26 11.78
C ILE A 675 -11.35 0.68 12.12
N GLY A 676 -12.31 1.55 12.45
CA GLY A 676 -13.68 1.19 12.85
C GLY A 676 -14.74 1.95 12.07
N PHE A 677 -15.99 1.48 12.17
CA PHE A 677 -17.14 2.04 11.44
C PHE A 677 -18.33 2.25 12.36
N MET A 678 -19.02 3.39 12.26
CA MET A 678 -20.23 3.65 13.04
C MET A 678 -21.41 2.78 12.56
N GLU A 679 -21.46 2.49 11.26
CA GLU A 679 -22.49 1.63 10.64
C GLU A 679 -21.89 0.44 9.88
N SER A 680 -22.51 -0.73 10.02
CA SER A 680 -22.25 -1.88 9.16
C SER A 680 -22.76 -1.63 7.71
N PRO A 681 -22.06 -2.12 6.67
CA PRO A 681 -22.62 -2.24 5.32
C PRO A 681 -23.67 -3.37 5.21
N ARG A 682 -23.67 -4.31 6.17
CA ARG A 682 -24.60 -5.45 6.27
C ARG A 682 -25.08 -5.59 7.72
N PRO A 683 -25.97 -4.70 8.21
CA PRO A 683 -26.55 -4.85 9.54
C PRO A 683 -27.38 -6.13 9.62
N LEU A 684 -27.33 -6.79 10.78
CA LEU A 684 -28.20 -7.91 11.12
C LEU A 684 -29.30 -7.40 12.07
N GLU A 685 -30.49 -7.96 11.97
CA GLU A 685 -31.56 -7.73 12.96
C GLU A 685 -31.09 -8.23 14.35
N PRO A 686 -31.28 -7.46 15.43
CA PRO A 686 -30.90 -7.88 16.77
C PRO A 686 -31.53 -9.22 17.17
N LEU A 687 -30.70 -10.19 17.55
CA LEU A 687 -31.16 -11.52 17.92
C LEU A 687 -31.92 -11.48 19.27
N PRO A 688 -33.11 -12.10 19.39
CA PRO A 688 -33.90 -12.04 20.62
C PRO A 688 -33.17 -12.66 21.83
N GLY A 689 -32.74 -11.79 22.76
CA GLY A 689 -32.03 -12.17 23.99
C GLY A 689 -30.60 -11.65 24.06
N GLU A 690 -30.02 -11.20 22.95
CA GLU A 690 -28.69 -10.56 22.94
C GLU A 690 -28.77 -9.12 23.49
N ALA A 691 -27.69 -8.67 24.14
CA ALA A 691 -27.63 -7.36 24.80
C ALA A 691 -27.32 -6.20 23.83
N VAL A 692 -26.65 -6.49 22.72
CA VAL A 692 -26.16 -5.53 21.72
C VAL A 692 -26.23 -6.15 20.31
N SER A 693 -26.07 -5.38 19.24
CA SER A 693 -26.00 -5.97 17.88
C SER A 693 -24.63 -6.60 17.61
N ASN A 694 -24.54 -7.48 16.60
CA ASN A 694 -23.25 -8.04 16.16
C ASN A 694 -22.23 -6.97 15.72
N HIS A 695 -22.69 -5.78 15.32
CA HIS A 695 -21.80 -4.66 14.98
C HIS A 695 -21.30 -3.95 16.23
N ASP A 696 -22.16 -3.74 17.22
CA ASP A 696 -21.77 -3.17 18.52
C ASP A 696 -20.83 -4.10 19.28
N GLU A 697 -21.06 -5.41 19.23
CA GLU A 697 -20.16 -6.44 19.77
C GLU A 697 -18.77 -6.34 19.14
N LEU A 698 -18.70 -6.27 17.81
CA LEU A 698 -17.44 -6.06 17.07
C LEU A 698 -16.75 -4.74 17.46
N MET A 699 -17.53 -3.66 17.58
CA MET A 699 -17.01 -2.34 17.94
C MET A 699 -16.63 -2.22 19.42
N SER A 700 -17.14 -3.09 20.31
CA SER A 700 -16.68 -3.17 21.70
C SER A 700 -15.18 -3.50 21.77
N TYR A 701 -14.69 -4.36 20.88
CA TYR A 701 -13.26 -4.66 20.73
C TYR A 701 -12.49 -3.48 20.10
N PHE A 702 -13.09 -2.74 19.15
CA PHE A 702 -12.49 -1.52 18.59
C PHE A 702 -12.22 -0.46 19.65
N PHE A 703 -13.13 -0.26 20.62
CA PHE A 703 -12.92 0.69 21.71
C PHE A 703 -12.04 0.10 22.84
N GLY A 704 -12.20 -1.18 23.18
CA GLY A 704 -11.52 -1.81 24.32
C GLY A 704 -10.04 -2.16 24.08
N GLN A 705 -9.64 -2.52 22.85
CA GLN A 705 -8.24 -2.90 22.56
C GLN A 705 -7.23 -1.73 22.61
N PRO A 706 -7.53 -0.52 22.08
CA PRO A 706 -6.67 0.66 22.26
C PRO A 706 -6.45 1.00 23.73
N ASP A 707 -7.51 0.96 24.54
CA ASP A 707 -7.44 1.22 25.98
C ASP A 707 -6.61 0.16 26.71
N ALA A 708 -6.82 -1.13 26.43
CA ALA A 708 -6.02 -2.21 27.02
C ALA A 708 -4.51 -2.10 26.69
N LEU A 709 -4.16 -1.63 25.48
CA LEU A 709 -2.77 -1.35 25.09
C LEU A 709 -2.19 -0.11 25.80
N ALA A 710 -3.00 0.94 25.99
CA ALA A 710 -2.57 2.19 26.61
C ALA A 710 -2.40 2.07 28.14
N TYR A 711 -3.43 1.59 28.84
CA TYR A 711 -3.47 1.49 30.30
C TYR A 711 -2.71 0.27 30.82
N GLY A 712 -2.91 -0.90 30.21
CA GLY A 712 -2.42 -2.17 30.75
C GLY A 712 -3.17 -2.61 32.01
N LYS A 713 -2.47 -3.33 32.88
CA LYS A 713 -2.99 -3.91 34.14
C LYS A 713 -1.83 -4.25 35.08
N GLU A 714 -1.88 -3.75 36.30
CA GLU A 714 -0.80 -3.84 37.28
C GLU A 714 -0.87 -5.09 38.16
N LEU A 715 0.24 -5.36 38.85
CA LEU A 715 0.31 -6.39 39.89
C LEU A 715 -0.69 -6.14 41.04
N MET A 716 -0.99 -4.88 41.36
CA MET A 716 -1.98 -4.56 42.41
C MET A 716 -3.42 -4.91 42.00
N ASP A 717 -3.81 -4.69 40.75
CA ASP A 717 -5.13 -5.08 40.23
C ASP A 717 -5.34 -6.59 40.38
N LEU A 718 -4.32 -7.37 40.02
CA LEU A 718 -4.32 -8.84 40.11
C LEU A 718 -4.33 -9.34 41.56
N VAL A 719 -3.77 -8.58 42.51
CA VAL A 719 -3.91 -8.86 43.95
C VAL A 719 -5.35 -8.58 44.41
N GLN A 720 -5.96 -7.49 43.97
CA GLN A 720 -7.33 -7.11 44.32
C GLN A 720 -8.38 -8.05 43.73
N GLU A 721 -8.16 -8.57 42.52
CA GLU A 721 -8.96 -9.63 41.89
C GLU A 721 -8.78 -11.02 42.54
N GLY A 722 -7.82 -11.18 43.45
CA GLY A 722 -7.57 -12.45 44.13
C GLY A 722 -6.81 -13.48 43.29
N VAL A 723 -6.13 -13.07 42.22
CA VAL A 723 -5.33 -13.98 41.36
C VAL A 723 -4.29 -14.72 42.21
N PRO A 724 -4.10 -16.05 42.04
CA PRO A 724 -3.10 -16.82 42.80
C PRO A 724 -1.68 -16.28 42.60
N PRO A 725 -0.83 -16.19 43.66
CA PRO A 725 0.49 -15.55 43.58
C PRO A 725 1.36 -16.01 42.41
N GLY A 726 1.42 -17.33 42.15
CA GLY A 726 2.22 -17.92 41.06
C GLY A 726 1.71 -17.66 39.65
N LEU A 727 0.56 -16.99 39.47
CA LEU A 727 0.02 -16.61 38.16
C LEU A 727 0.11 -15.11 37.87
N ARG A 728 0.37 -14.26 38.89
CA ARG A 728 0.22 -12.80 38.75
C ARG A 728 1.14 -12.20 37.70
N GLU A 729 2.44 -12.48 37.75
CA GLU A 729 3.41 -11.94 36.78
C GLU A 729 3.08 -12.35 35.33
N HIS A 730 2.46 -13.52 35.12
CA HIS A 730 1.99 -13.97 33.81
C HIS A 730 0.73 -13.24 33.32
N MET A 731 0.02 -12.55 34.21
CA MET A 731 -1.21 -11.80 33.95
C MET A 731 -1.03 -10.28 34.04
N VAL A 732 0.18 -9.78 34.27
CA VAL A 732 0.52 -8.35 34.18
C VAL A 732 0.50 -7.91 32.71
N PHE A 733 -0.05 -6.73 32.45
CA PHE A 733 -0.03 -6.07 31.14
C PHE A 733 0.67 -4.73 31.31
N SER A 734 1.81 -4.52 30.67
CA SER A 734 2.64 -3.32 30.93
C SER A 734 1.93 -2.01 30.60
N GLY A 735 0.92 -2.04 29.74
CA GLY A 735 0.38 -0.86 29.08
C GLY A 735 1.46 -0.20 28.21
N ASN A 736 1.30 1.12 28.01
CA ASN A 736 2.23 1.99 27.29
C ASN A 736 2.51 1.57 25.84
N ARG A 737 1.56 0.89 25.19
CA ARG A 737 1.67 0.49 23.77
C ARG A 737 0.84 1.47 22.93
N PRO A 738 1.45 2.25 22.03
CA PRO A 738 0.75 3.35 21.37
C PRO A 738 -0.22 2.89 20.30
N SER A 739 -1.28 3.67 20.08
CA SER A 739 -2.25 3.39 19.02
C SER A 739 -2.95 4.65 18.48
N SER A 740 -3.41 4.55 17.23
CA SER A 740 -4.31 5.48 16.55
C SER A 740 -5.67 4.80 16.38
N SER A 741 -6.78 5.52 16.52
CA SER A 741 -8.12 5.03 16.22
C SER A 741 -8.79 5.88 15.15
N ILE A 742 -9.06 5.26 14.00
CA ILE A 742 -9.67 5.89 12.82
C ILE A 742 -11.12 5.40 12.73
N LEU A 743 -12.09 6.29 12.98
CA LEU A 743 -13.52 5.97 12.96
C LEU A 743 -14.23 6.68 11.81
N LEU A 744 -14.79 5.90 10.89
CA LEU A 744 -15.55 6.39 9.73
C LEU A 744 -17.06 6.17 9.93
N THR A 745 -17.91 6.93 9.25
CA THR A 745 -19.38 6.75 9.33
C THR A 745 -19.81 5.34 8.87
N ARG A 746 -19.41 4.93 7.66
CA ARG A 746 -19.76 3.64 7.01
C ARG A 746 -18.57 3.17 6.18
N LEU A 747 -18.51 1.87 5.86
CA LEU A 747 -17.74 1.34 4.74
C LEU A 747 -18.62 1.22 3.48
N ASP A 748 -18.28 1.99 2.45
CA ASP A 748 -18.98 2.13 1.17
C ASP A 748 -17.98 2.56 0.06
N PRO A 749 -18.37 2.69 -1.23
CA PRO A 749 -17.44 3.03 -2.29
C PRO A 749 -16.63 4.31 -2.03
N PHE A 750 -17.25 5.37 -1.49
CA PHE A 750 -16.59 6.64 -1.24
C PHE A 750 -15.55 6.53 -0.12
N SER A 751 -15.92 5.94 1.02
CA SER A 751 -14.99 5.73 2.15
C SER A 751 -13.87 4.73 1.84
N ILE A 752 -14.10 3.74 0.96
CA ILE A 752 -13.03 2.90 0.39
C ILE A 752 -12.03 3.78 -0.38
N GLY A 753 -12.52 4.73 -1.17
CA GLY A 753 -11.69 5.73 -1.86
C GLY A 753 -10.87 6.58 -0.89
N GLN A 754 -11.51 7.13 0.15
CA GLN A 754 -10.82 7.91 1.19
C GLN A 754 -9.69 7.09 1.85
N LEU A 755 -9.92 5.81 2.14
CA LEU A 755 -8.90 4.90 2.71
C LEU A 755 -7.73 4.62 1.75
N VAL A 756 -7.97 4.50 0.43
CA VAL A 756 -6.90 4.38 -0.59
C VAL A 756 -5.99 5.60 -0.52
N ALA A 757 -6.54 6.79 -0.72
CA ALA A 757 -5.77 8.03 -0.76
C ALA A 757 -5.10 8.37 0.59
N LEU A 758 -5.74 8.04 1.71
CA LEU A 758 -5.19 8.26 3.05
C LEU A 758 -3.83 7.56 3.23
N TYR A 759 -3.73 6.28 2.85
CA TYR A 759 -2.48 5.53 3.03
C TYR A 759 -1.44 5.83 1.93
N GLU A 760 -1.86 6.21 0.72
CA GLU A 760 -0.96 6.76 -0.30
C GLU A 760 -0.28 8.06 0.16
N HIS A 761 -1.06 9.03 0.66
CA HIS A 761 -0.53 10.31 1.15
C HIS A 761 0.28 10.16 2.43
N ARG A 762 -0.17 9.34 3.39
CA ARG A 762 0.60 9.01 4.62
C ARG A 762 1.99 8.48 4.27
N THR A 763 2.06 7.58 3.29
CA THR A 763 3.32 7.01 2.78
C THR A 763 4.24 8.10 2.21
N ALA A 764 3.68 8.99 1.39
CA ALA A 764 4.44 10.10 0.79
C ALA A 764 4.94 11.10 1.85
N VAL A 765 4.14 11.41 2.87
CA VAL A 765 4.54 12.27 4.00
C VAL A 765 5.80 11.74 4.66
N GLN A 766 5.84 10.46 5.04
CA GLN A 766 7.02 9.89 5.69
C GLN A 766 8.26 9.91 4.79
N GLY A 767 8.09 9.66 3.48
CA GLY A 767 9.18 9.78 2.52
C GLY A 767 9.76 11.19 2.44
N PHE A 768 8.88 12.20 2.40
CA PHE A 768 9.25 13.61 2.42
C PHE A 768 9.85 14.07 3.76
N LEU A 769 9.55 13.39 4.88
CA LEU A 769 10.15 13.62 6.21
C LEU A 769 11.48 12.88 6.43
N TRP A 770 11.69 11.72 5.79
CA TRP A 770 12.96 10.96 5.86
C TRP A 770 13.98 11.39 4.79
N GLY A 771 13.58 12.21 3.83
CA GLY A 771 14.43 12.67 2.73
C GLY A 771 14.71 11.58 1.71
N ILE A 772 13.83 10.58 1.60
CA ILE A 772 13.98 9.41 0.72
C ILE A 772 13.07 9.50 -0.51
N ASN A 773 13.45 8.82 -1.59
CA ASN A 773 12.58 8.71 -2.75
C ASN A 773 11.54 7.58 -2.54
N SER A 774 10.30 7.93 -2.19
CA SER A 774 9.19 6.98 -2.09
C SER A 774 8.79 6.34 -3.42
N PHE A 775 9.34 6.79 -4.56
CA PHE A 775 8.77 6.53 -5.88
C PHE A 775 9.60 5.58 -6.76
N ASP A 776 10.87 5.31 -6.41
CA ASP A 776 11.66 4.22 -7.01
C ASP A 776 11.45 2.87 -6.31
N GLN A 777 12.09 1.81 -6.83
CA GLN A 777 12.09 0.46 -6.26
C GLN A 777 13.33 -0.38 -6.66
N PHE A 778 14.54 0.19 -6.68
CA PHE A 778 15.75 -0.51 -7.17
C PHE A 778 16.08 -1.83 -6.46
N GLY A 779 15.63 -2.01 -5.21
CA GLY A 779 15.91 -3.22 -4.41
C GLY A 779 15.46 -4.54 -5.04
N ILE A 780 14.44 -4.52 -5.92
CA ILE A 780 13.89 -5.75 -6.54
C ILE A 780 14.74 -6.29 -7.70
N GLU A 781 15.67 -5.50 -8.24
CA GLU A 781 16.38 -5.82 -9.49
C GLU A 781 17.42 -6.94 -9.36
N LEU A 782 18.09 -7.03 -8.21
CA LEU A 782 19.10 -8.07 -7.97
C LEU A 782 18.46 -9.46 -7.96
N GLY A 783 17.29 -9.60 -7.31
CA GLY A 783 16.51 -10.83 -7.32
C GLY A 783 16.08 -11.22 -8.73
N ARG A 784 15.49 -10.27 -9.49
CA ARG A 784 15.11 -10.46 -10.91
C ARG A 784 16.28 -10.92 -11.78
N THR A 785 17.47 -10.34 -11.56
CA THR A 785 18.70 -10.68 -12.27
C THR A 785 19.21 -12.08 -11.94
N MET A 786 19.21 -12.47 -10.67
CA MET A 786 19.67 -13.80 -10.23
C MET A 786 18.70 -14.91 -10.67
N SER A 787 17.39 -14.71 -10.51
CA SER A 787 16.36 -15.64 -11.01
C SER A 787 16.43 -15.81 -12.54
N SER A 788 16.79 -14.75 -13.28
CA SER A 788 17.01 -14.84 -14.73
C SER A 788 18.19 -15.77 -15.09
N LYS A 789 19.31 -15.68 -14.36
CA LYS A 789 20.46 -16.60 -14.54
C LYS A 789 20.06 -18.07 -14.27
N ILE A 790 19.35 -18.31 -13.16
CA ILE A 790 18.87 -19.66 -12.80
C ILE A 790 17.90 -20.19 -13.88
N ARG A 791 16.99 -19.35 -14.40
CA ARG A 791 16.09 -19.71 -15.50
C ARG A 791 16.83 -20.11 -16.78
N TYR A 792 17.92 -19.43 -17.13
CA TYR A 792 18.77 -19.85 -18.27
C TYR A 792 19.49 -21.17 -18.00
N GLN A 793 20.04 -21.38 -16.80
CA GLN A 793 20.64 -22.67 -16.42
C GLN A 793 19.61 -23.80 -16.48
N LEU A 794 18.41 -23.63 -15.92
CA LEU A 794 17.32 -24.60 -15.98
C LEU A 794 16.96 -24.95 -17.42
N ALA A 795 16.82 -23.95 -18.29
CA ALA A 795 16.50 -24.15 -19.70
C ALA A 795 17.61 -24.93 -20.44
N ALA A 796 18.89 -24.61 -20.19
CA ALA A 796 20.01 -25.35 -20.77
C ALA A 796 20.07 -26.80 -20.23
N SER A 797 19.98 -26.97 -18.92
CA SER A 797 20.07 -28.28 -18.26
C SER A 797 18.97 -29.24 -18.70
N ARG A 798 17.74 -28.73 -18.92
CA ARG A 798 16.59 -29.52 -19.40
C ARG A 798 16.61 -29.76 -20.91
N ARG A 799 17.18 -28.86 -21.74
CA ARG A 799 17.15 -28.97 -23.22
C ARG A 799 18.38 -29.62 -23.84
N THR A 800 19.57 -29.37 -23.29
CA THR A 800 20.87 -29.84 -23.84
C THR A 800 21.68 -30.67 -22.84
N GLY A 801 21.14 -30.93 -21.65
CA GLY A 801 21.81 -31.72 -20.61
C GLY A 801 22.98 -31.01 -19.91
N ALA A 802 23.11 -29.68 -20.07
CA ALA A 802 24.18 -28.88 -19.49
C ALA A 802 24.33 -29.09 -17.96
N THR A 803 25.57 -29.13 -17.47
CA THR A 803 25.88 -29.20 -16.04
C THR A 803 25.66 -27.85 -15.36
N VAL A 804 25.43 -27.86 -14.05
CA VAL A 804 25.23 -26.64 -13.25
C VAL A 804 26.56 -25.93 -13.06
N GLN A 805 26.64 -24.65 -13.45
CA GLN A 805 27.86 -23.84 -13.34
C GLN A 805 27.51 -22.37 -13.04
N GLY A 806 28.45 -21.63 -12.44
CA GLY A 806 28.29 -20.17 -12.22
C GLY A 806 27.48 -19.77 -10.98
N PHE A 807 27.20 -20.69 -10.07
CA PHE A 807 26.52 -20.43 -8.78
C PHE A 807 27.39 -20.89 -7.59
N ASN A 808 27.07 -20.40 -6.39
CA ASN A 808 27.74 -20.84 -5.15
C ASN A 808 27.43 -22.32 -4.84
N GLN A 809 28.22 -22.96 -3.98
CA GLN A 809 28.09 -24.40 -3.70
C GLN A 809 26.69 -24.82 -3.23
N SER A 810 26.04 -24.05 -2.36
CA SER A 810 24.71 -24.36 -1.83
C SER A 810 23.64 -24.31 -2.94
N THR A 811 23.64 -23.24 -3.75
CA THR A 811 22.74 -23.10 -4.90
C THR A 811 22.99 -24.18 -5.94
N SER A 812 24.26 -24.50 -6.25
CA SER A 812 24.61 -25.54 -7.21
C SER A 812 24.12 -26.91 -6.76
N SER A 813 24.39 -27.29 -5.51
CA SER A 813 23.99 -28.60 -4.94
C SER A 813 22.47 -28.78 -4.94
N LEU A 814 21.71 -27.75 -4.54
CA LEU A 814 20.23 -27.78 -4.57
C LEU A 814 19.69 -27.85 -6.00
N LEU A 815 20.29 -27.11 -6.93
CA LEU A 815 19.87 -27.10 -8.34
C LEU A 815 20.17 -28.43 -9.03
N GLU A 816 21.27 -29.11 -8.69
CA GLU A 816 21.60 -30.46 -9.15
C GLU A 816 20.58 -31.49 -8.65
N ILE A 817 20.21 -31.45 -7.36
CA ILE A 817 19.15 -32.32 -6.79
C ILE A 817 17.81 -32.11 -7.51
N TYR A 818 17.39 -30.86 -7.70
CA TYR A 818 16.15 -30.50 -8.41
C TYR A 818 16.17 -30.93 -9.89
N LEU A 819 17.31 -30.79 -10.55
CA LEU A 819 17.49 -31.25 -11.93
C LEU A 819 17.47 -32.77 -12.04
N ALA A 820 18.10 -33.48 -11.09
CA ALA A 820 18.13 -34.94 -11.06
C ALA A 820 16.73 -35.55 -10.85
N HIS A 821 15.96 -35.06 -9.87
CA HIS A 821 14.60 -35.60 -9.62
C HIS A 821 13.68 -35.41 -10.83
N GLY A 822 13.70 -34.24 -11.46
CA GLY A 822 12.96 -33.98 -12.71
C GLY A 822 13.51 -34.68 -13.97
N LYS A 823 14.45 -35.63 -13.84
CA LYS A 823 14.84 -36.61 -14.89
C LYS A 823 14.36 -38.04 -14.56
N GLN A 824 13.71 -38.26 -13.42
CA GLN A 824 13.15 -39.54 -13.00
C GLN A 824 11.62 -39.60 -13.22
N ASN A 825 10.97 -38.44 -13.27
CA ASN A 825 9.52 -38.29 -13.45
C ASN A 825 9.13 -37.89 -14.89
N ALA A 826 10.07 -37.97 -15.85
CA ALA A 826 9.92 -37.50 -17.24
C ALA A 826 10.65 -38.43 -18.21
#